data_AF-A0A845S683-F1
#
_entry.id   AF-A0A845S683-F1
#
_cell.length_a   1.000
_cell.length_b   1.000
_cell.length_c   1.000
_cell.angle_alpha   90.00
_cell.angle_beta   90.00
_cell.angle_gamma   90.00
#
_symmetry.space_group_name_H-M   'P 1'
#
loop_
_entity.id
_entity.type
_entity.pdbx_description
1 polymer ?
#
loop_
_entity_poly.entity_id
_entity_poly.type
_entity_poly.pdbx_seq_one_letter_code
_entity_poly.pdbx_strand_id
1 'polypeptide(L)'
;TLNSSNAPVTINQLSSVTWVGASTGNWGTASNWTNGITPTTAVGSLIPNVATVYVGGNTISINIANIAGNIVSNNATLTVSSSSLVLPTLNITGPVKLGSGITTTGSQTYNEAVTLNTNIALITTNSDVTFNQTVNSDGTARTLSVSTGNGNVNFNGDVGNVSALSNITINTNQLTANNITLAGNLNITITGASEINGVISNGTSPASLTLNGGGSLALFGNNTYTGATTIANGTLLLVDDGQISNSSQVNITSASGVFDISESMSSAGAIINDLQGSGRVNLGDQYLTLKNAQSTYSGVITGLGGLNIDGGNLTLTGKNTYSGSTTIASAATLNLGIDNALSSTNLMINGGTLNIGDFDAKVGDVIIVSGSINGGTGVLYGTSFTLGEEPLIAAYIEILDTAPILTYSLPSTTTWSKKSSSHHHNDNEEHEKEDSHYKKIKTEKVITLAAEDCNLISKCRGSSMRLGKDNHLGKYLIRILDGAYLDLNGHTISNKIELNGFGIGSGSLINSSVTTTATTSGDILLGSSKYQLKSGEYSDEQINPLVGIGATGNIILSGKISGSGSLTKNGDKVLTLSENNSYTGATTINAGTLFVSGDIDSTKTITNIGTFVLGANAIISEVVSSGTINLNKYILSVNSGNISGLITDAIATPITNLPASSRKDKNIYVISYYSNSSGTGSIIKSGLSTNTLYLSYANTYSGTTTLNAGTVAITNESALGKNPSGTTINSGATLDISGNITLAESFSISGTGVLKNTINQGAIHFSGGVNYLTGTITLNNNATIRNDSSGTQTISSLISSASSKFTLTIESSSGGSTTATMILVDPINT
;
A
#
# COMPACT_ATOMS: atom_id res chain seq x y z
N THR A 1 24.74 65.48 -30.72
CA THR A 1 25.30 64.38 -31.53
C THR A 1 26.54 63.85 -30.84
N LEU A 2 26.44 62.68 -30.20
CA LEU A 2 27.54 61.95 -29.58
C LEU A 2 27.41 60.46 -29.91
N ASN A 3 28.57 59.84 -30.05
CA ASN A 3 28.95 58.79 -30.99
C ASN A 3 28.66 57.36 -30.49
N SER A 4 28.41 56.47 -31.45
CA SER A 4 28.17 55.03 -31.35
C SER A 4 29.42 54.20 -31.02
N SER A 5 29.90 54.27 -29.78
CA SER A 5 30.89 53.30 -29.28
C SER A 5 30.46 52.68 -27.95
N ASN A 6 30.23 51.36 -27.97
CA ASN A 6 29.93 50.50 -26.81
C ASN A 6 31.14 50.36 -25.85
N ALA A 7 31.72 51.46 -25.39
CA ALA A 7 32.69 51.46 -24.30
C ALA A 7 31.95 51.79 -22.98
N PRO A 8 32.19 51.02 -21.90
CA PRO A 8 31.59 51.34 -20.60
C PRO A 8 32.15 52.68 -20.11
N VAL A 9 31.26 53.67 -19.98
CA VAL A 9 31.60 54.98 -19.41
C VAL A 9 31.72 54.81 -17.90
N THR A 10 32.93 54.89 -17.37
CA THR A 10 33.20 54.98 -15.94
C THR A 10 32.81 56.37 -15.44
N ILE A 11 31.68 56.49 -14.74
CA ILE A 11 31.33 57.72 -14.02
C ILE A 11 32.02 57.67 -12.65
N ASN A 12 32.99 58.56 -12.44
CA ASN A 12 33.64 58.77 -11.16
C ASN A 12 32.72 59.56 -10.19
N GLN A 13 32.59 59.03 -8.96
CA GLN A 13 31.99 59.59 -7.73
C GLN A 13 31.10 60.86 -7.81
N LEU A 14 29.83 60.72 -7.37
CA LEU A 14 29.03 61.83 -6.85
C LEU A 14 28.98 61.73 -5.32
N SER A 15 29.93 62.38 -4.64
CA SER A 15 29.99 62.51 -3.18
C SER A 15 28.98 63.52 -2.60
N SER A 16 27.93 63.94 -3.33
CA SER A 16 27.10 65.10 -2.97
C SER A 16 25.57 64.92 -3.09
N VAL A 17 25.07 63.70 -3.28
CA VAL A 17 23.62 63.45 -3.41
C VAL A 17 23.08 62.81 -2.13
N THR A 18 22.23 63.53 -1.40
CA THR A 18 21.64 63.10 -0.10
C THR A 18 20.16 62.79 -0.28
N TRP A 19 19.64 61.79 0.44
CA TRP A 19 18.20 61.50 0.45
C TRP A 19 17.44 62.62 1.18
N VAL A 20 16.46 63.20 0.50
CA VAL A 20 15.52 64.22 1.05
C VAL A 20 14.07 63.76 0.99
N GLY A 21 13.81 62.55 0.49
CA GLY A 21 12.47 61.96 0.44
C GLY A 21 11.94 61.59 1.83
N ALA A 22 10.64 61.27 1.90
CA ALA A 22 9.99 60.80 3.12
C ALA A 22 10.60 59.48 3.64
N SER A 23 10.24 59.07 4.87
CA SER A 23 10.63 57.78 5.48
C SER A 23 10.14 56.55 4.71
N THR A 24 9.21 56.75 3.76
CA THR A 24 8.82 55.82 2.70
C THR A 24 8.94 56.55 1.37
N GLY A 25 9.78 56.07 0.45
CA GLY A 25 9.95 56.74 -0.84
C GLY A 25 10.60 55.89 -1.92
N ASN A 26 10.38 56.29 -3.18
CA ASN A 26 10.95 55.63 -4.35
C ASN A 26 12.32 56.23 -4.69
N TRP A 27 13.35 55.39 -4.65
CA TRP A 27 14.72 55.77 -5.02
C TRP A 27 14.84 56.17 -6.47
N GLY A 28 14.01 55.61 -7.36
CA GLY A 28 13.95 55.97 -8.78
C GLY A 28 13.45 57.41 -9.02
N THR A 29 12.82 58.04 -8.03
CA THR A 29 12.28 59.40 -8.15
C THR A 29 13.37 60.43 -7.86
N ALA A 30 13.82 61.10 -8.92
CA ALA A 30 14.79 62.20 -8.90
C ALA A 30 14.57 63.22 -7.77
N SER A 31 13.33 63.64 -7.51
CA SER A 31 13.00 64.67 -6.51
C SER A 31 13.26 64.26 -5.06
N ASN A 32 13.50 62.97 -4.79
CA ASN A 32 13.82 62.47 -3.46
C ASN A 32 15.32 62.61 -3.11
N TRP A 33 16.09 63.25 -3.98
CA TRP A 33 17.53 63.45 -3.84
C TRP A 33 17.88 64.93 -3.95
N THR A 34 18.85 65.41 -3.14
CA THR A 34 19.21 66.85 -3.00
C THR A 34 19.49 67.59 -4.32
N ASN A 35 19.84 66.88 -5.39
CA ASN A 35 20.17 67.46 -6.70
C ASN A 35 19.18 67.07 -7.83
N GLY A 36 18.06 66.40 -7.53
CA GLY A 36 17.12 65.98 -8.57
C GLY A 36 17.68 64.90 -9.52
N ILE A 37 18.76 64.21 -9.14
CA ILE A 37 19.41 63.18 -9.94
C ILE A 37 19.36 61.87 -9.17
N THR A 38 18.78 60.84 -9.78
CA THR A 38 18.74 59.49 -9.24
C THR A 38 20.15 58.88 -9.26
N PRO A 39 20.72 58.46 -8.10
CA PRO A 39 22.01 57.79 -8.07
C PRO A 39 21.97 56.46 -8.83
N THR A 40 22.99 56.20 -9.66
CA THR A 40 23.17 54.91 -10.36
C THR A 40 24.01 53.91 -9.56
N THR A 41 24.77 54.40 -8.57
CA THR A 41 25.54 53.61 -7.59
C THR A 41 25.41 54.25 -6.21
N ALA A 42 25.01 53.48 -5.20
CA ALA A 42 25.00 53.97 -3.83
C ALA A 42 26.39 53.78 -3.20
N VAL A 43 27.02 54.89 -2.76
CA VAL A 43 28.28 54.85 -1.99
C VAL A 43 27.97 55.28 -0.55
N GLY A 44 28.47 54.48 0.40
CA GLY A 44 28.07 54.51 1.80
C GLY A 44 28.23 55.85 2.52
N SER A 45 27.27 56.10 3.43
CA SER A 45 27.32 56.88 4.69
C SER A 45 26.10 57.78 4.94
N LEU A 46 25.22 58.04 3.95
CA LEU A 46 24.23 59.13 4.04
C LEU A 46 22.78 58.77 3.66
N ILE A 47 22.29 57.58 4.03
CA ILE A 47 20.84 57.28 3.92
C ILE A 47 20.26 57.10 5.34
N PRO A 48 19.35 57.97 5.80
CA PRO A 48 18.69 57.84 7.11
C PRO A 48 17.83 56.57 7.17
N ASN A 49 17.42 56.13 8.37
CA ASN A 49 16.50 55.01 8.61
C ASN A 49 15.20 55.09 7.76
N VAL A 50 15.24 54.66 6.50
CA VAL A 50 14.06 54.56 5.64
C VAL A 50 13.36 53.25 5.96
N ALA A 51 12.07 53.31 6.31
CA ALA A 51 11.27 52.15 6.70
C ALA A 51 10.90 51.25 5.51
N THR A 52 10.81 51.81 4.30
CA THR A 52 10.63 51.04 3.06
C THR A 52 11.23 51.78 1.86
N VAL A 53 12.09 51.10 1.10
CA VAL A 53 12.74 51.58 -0.12
C VAL A 53 12.08 50.95 -1.35
N TYR A 54 11.49 51.77 -2.22
CA TYR A 54 11.02 51.32 -3.53
C TYR A 54 12.09 51.56 -4.60
N VAL A 55 12.40 50.55 -5.42
CA VAL A 55 13.41 50.62 -6.49
C VAL A 55 12.69 50.43 -7.83
N GLY A 56 12.81 51.39 -8.77
CA GLY A 56 12.11 51.34 -10.06
C GLY A 56 12.99 51.64 -11.27
N GLY A 57 12.85 50.84 -12.33
CA GLY A 57 13.14 51.23 -13.73
C GLY A 57 14.60 51.31 -14.21
N ASN A 58 15.62 51.03 -13.37
CA ASN A 58 17.03 50.95 -13.78
C ASN A 58 17.78 49.86 -12.98
N THR A 59 18.91 49.35 -13.48
CA THR A 59 19.84 48.53 -12.68
C THR A 59 20.39 49.37 -11.54
N ILE A 60 20.04 49.03 -10.29
CA ILE A 60 20.49 49.74 -9.09
C ILE A 60 21.30 48.76 -8.26
N SER A 61 22.60 49.03 -8.15
CA SER A 61 23.49 48.30 -7.23
C SER A 61 23.40 48.94 -5.84
N ILE A 62 22.84 48.21 -4.88
CA ILE A 62 22.75 48.63 -3.47
C ILE A 62 23.98 48.09 -2.73
N ASN A 63 24.96 48.96 -2.49
CA ASN A 63 26.14 48.68 -1.68
C ASN A 63 26.02 49.37 -0.31
N ILE A 64 25.02 48.98 0.49
CA ILE A 64 24.75 49.64 1.77
C ILE A 64 24.66 48.58 2.87
N ALA A 65 25.41 48.77 3.95
CA ALA A 65 25.41 47.88 5.11
C ALA A 65 24.19 48.09 6.06
N ASN A 66 23.48 49.21 5.98
CA ASN A 66 22.48 49.63 6.99
C ASN A 66 21.16 50.17 6.36
N ILE A 67 20.33 49.32 5.75
CA ILE A 67 18.91 49.66 5.52
C ILE A 67 18.11 48.99 6.65
N ALA A 68 17.49 49.77 7.54
CA ALA A 68 16.69 49.24 8.65
C ALA A 68 15.24 48.87 8.26
N GLY A 69 14.85 49.06 7.00
CA GLY A 69 13.48 48.86 6.48
C GLY A 69 13.37 47.87 5.33
N ASN A 70 12.17 47.71 4.78
CA ASN A 70 11.85 46.77 3.69
C ASN A 70 12.37 47.28 2.34
N ILE A 71 12.84 46.40 1.45
CA ILE A 71 13.15 46.74 0.04
C ILE A 71 12.09 46.13 -0.86
N VAL A 72 11.44 46.95 -1.69
CA VAL A 72 10.49 46.55 -2.72
C VAL A 72 11.06 46.95 -4.10
N SER A 73 11.48 45.97 -4.90
CA SER A 73 11.99 46.21 -6.25
C SER A 73 10.91 45.96 -7.32
N ASN A 74 10.75 46.92 -8.24
CA ASN A 74 9.89 46.82 -9.41
C ASN A 74 10.74 47.03 -10.68
N ASN A 75 11.01 45.95 -11.42
CA ASN A 75 11.81 45.94 -12.66
C ASN A 75 13.25 46.46 -12.56
N ALA A 76 13.90 46.33 -11.39
CA ALA A 76 15.32 46.68 -11.23
C ALA A 76 16.19 45.43 -11.02
N THR A 77 17.32 45.34 -11.74
CA THR A 77 18.40 44.41 -11.37
C THR A 77 19.02 44.91 -10.07
N LEU A 78 18.76 44.20 -8.96
CA LEU A 78 19.30 44.49 -7.64
C LEU A 78 20.63 43.76 -7.43
N THR A 79 21.75 44.47 -7.57
CA THR A 79 23.06 43.94 -7.15
C THR A 79 23.30 44.35 -5.70
N VAL A 80 23.10 43.43 -4.76
CA VAL A 80 23.63 43.58 -3.39
C VAL A 80 25.13 43.28 -3.46
N SER A 81 25.99 44.04 -2.76
CA SER A 81 27.44 43.81 -2.77
C SER A 81 28.13 43.95 -1.40
N SER A 82 27.35 44.09 -0.32
CA SER A 82 27.89 44.18 1.04
C SER A 82 27.74 42.84 1.78
N SER A 83 28.81 42.42 2.47
CA SER A 83 28.91 41.15 3.20
C SER A 83 28.15 41.11 4.54
N SER A 84 27.43 42.17 4.91
CA SER A 84 26.76 42.29 6.21
C SER A 84 25.53 43.21 6.14
N LEU A 85 24.64 42.95 5.20
CA LEU A 85 23.31 43.56 5.21
C LEU A 85 22.42 42.72 6.14
N VAL A 86 21.86 43.31 7.19
CA VAL A 86 20.87 42.67 8.07
C VAL A 86 19.55 43.43 7.90
N LEU A 87 18.65 42.94 7.04
CA LEU A 87 17.30 43.50 6.91
C LEU A 87 16.34 42.80 7.88
N PRO A 88 15.34 43.51 8.45
CA PRO A 88 14.25 42.88 9.18
C PRO A 88 13.43 41.93 8.31
N THR A 89 13.09 42.31 7.08
CA THR A 89 12.48 41.42 6.07
C THR A 89 12.86 41.88 4.66
N LEU A 90 12.72 40.99 3.68
CA LEU A 90 12.91 41.29 2.25
C LEU A 90 11.68 40.85 1.46
N ASN A 91 11.13 41.72 0.60
CA ASN A 91 10.02 41.37 -0.28
C ASN A 91 10.20 41.95 -1.69
N ILE A 92 10.68 41.12 -2.62
CA ILE A 92 10.93 41.50 -4.00
C ILE A 92 9.69 41.18 -4.85
N THR A 93 9.10 42.20 -5.46
CA THR A 93 7.84 42.10 -6.21
C THR A 93 8.00 41.95 -7.72
N GLY A 94 9.20 42.17 -8.27
CA GLY A 94 9.52 42.04 -9.69
C GLY A 94 10.67 41.06 -9.94
N PRO A 95 10.96 40.68 -11.21
CA PRO A 95 12.07 39.79 -11.51
C PRO A 95 13.40 40.35 -11.00
N VAL A 96 14.30 39.50 -10.51
CA VAL A 96 15.56 39.94 -9.90
C VAL A 96 16.75 39.09 -10.36
N LYS A 97 17.89 39.76 -10.58
CA LYS A 97 19.19 39.08 -10.72
C LYS A 97 19.99 39.28 -9.43
N LEU A 98 20.36 38.21 -8.76
CA LEU A 98 21.10 38.27 -7.50
C LEU A 98 22.60 38.33 -7.77
N GLY A 99 23.20 39.43 -7.29
CA GLY A 99 24.62 39.81 -7.38
C GLY A 99 25.54 39.32 -6.26
N SER A 100 24.95 38.99 -5.11
CA SER A 100 25.63 38.50 -3.91
C SER A 100 24.64 37.76 -3.04
N GLY A 101 25.16 37.06 -2.02
CA GLY A 101 24.34 36.57 -0.92
C GLY A 101 23.63 37.69 -0.14
N ILE A 102 22.56 37.31 0.59
CA ILE A 102 21.69 38.19 1.37
C ILE A 102 21.46 37.56 2.75
N THR A 103 21.59 38.35 3.81
CA THR A 103 21.25 37.95 5.19
C THR A 103 20.10 38.81 5.75
N THR A 104 19.17 38.22 6.47
CA THR A 104 18.03 38.92 7.11
C THR A 104 17.76 38.36 8.50
N THR A 105 17.13 39.13 9.38
CA THR A 105 16.60 38.59 10.64
C THR A 105 15.22 37.98 10.48
N GLY A 106 14.39 38.49 9.58
CA GLY A 106 13.08 37.93 9.22
C GLY A 106 13.05 37.33 7.81
N SER A 107 11.84 37.16 7.26
CA SER A 107 11.61 36.41 6.03
C SER A 107 12.12 37.11 4.76
N GLN A 108 12.47 36.30 3.77
CA GLN A 108 12.79 36.73 2.40
C GLN A 108 11.75 36.18 1.42
N THR A 109 11.11 37.05 0.66
CA THR A 109 10.13 36.66 -0.36
C THR A 109 10.52 37.20 -1.73
N TYR A 110 10.54 36.33 -2.74
CA TYR A 110 10.77 36.65 -4.14
C TYR A 110 9.54 36.26 -4.94
N ASN A 111 8.74 37.25 -5.34
CA ASN A 111 7.43 37.01 -5.97
C ASN A 111 7.51 36.66 -7.46
N GLU A 112 8.61 37.02 -8.11
CA GLU A 112 8.83 36.85 -9.54
C GLU A 112 10.16 36.12 -9.81
N ALA A 113 10.46 35.84 -11.08
CA ALA A 113 11.62 35.04 -11.46
C ALA A 113 12.96 35.57 -10.92
N VAL A 114 13.79 34.65 -10.42
CA VAL A 114 15.12 34.93 -9.87
C VAL A 114 16.21 34.35 -10.79
N THR A 115 17.22 35.16 -11.12
CA THR A 115 18.43 34.72 -11.83
C THR A 115 19.66 34.90 -10.95
N LEU A 116 20.51 33.88 -10.82
CA LEU A 116 21.77 33.98 -10.09
C LEU A 116 22.89 34.39 -11.05
N ASN A 117 23.60 35.50 -10.80
CA ASN A 117 24.75 35.93 -11.62
C ASN A 117 26.12 35.56 -11.00
N THR A 118 26.09 35.00 -9.79
CA THR A 118 27.23 34.52 -9.02
C THR A 118 26.75 33.40 -8.11
N ASN A 119 27.63 32.85 -7.28
CA ASN A 119 27.25 31.93 -6.23
C ASN A 119 26.54 32.70 -5.10
N ILE A 120 25.33 32.26 -4.75
CA ILE A 120 24.45 32.98 -3.82
C ILE A 120 24.28 32.19 -2.53
N ALA A 121 24.37 32.91 -1.40
CA ALA A 121 24.02 32.41 -0.08
C ALA A 121 22.92 33.29 0.54
N LEU A 122 21.78 32.70 0.86
CA LEU A 122 20.65 33.36 1.51
C LEU A 122 20.54 32.86 2.95
N ILE A 123 20.52 33.79 3.90
CA ILE A 123 20.53 33.47 5.33
C ILE A 123 19.41 34.24 6.03
N THR A 124 18.62 33.56 6.87
CA THR A 124 17.67 34.21 7.80
C THR A 124 17.96 33.81 9.25
N THR A 125 17.32 34.49 10.20
CA THR A 125 17.31 34.09 11.62
C THR A 125 15.95 33.49 11.98
N ASN A 126 15.78 32.18 11.81
CA ASN A 126 14.53 31.47 12.12
C ASN A 126 13.31 31.98 11.34
N SER A 127 13.48 32.29 10.06
CA SER A 127 12.39 32.84 9.21
C SER A 127 12.46 32.30 7.80
N ASP A 128 11.35 32.38 7.07
CA ASP A 128 11.20 31.68 5.81
C ASP A 128 11.96 32.35 4.65
N VAL A 129 12.35 31.55 3.67
CA VAL A 129 12.78 32.01 2.34
C VAL A 129 11.82 31.41 1.31
N THR A 130 11.09 32.26 0.60
CA THR A 130 10.07 31.84 -0.37
C THR A 130 10.38 32.39 -1.76
N PHE A 131 10.41 31.50 -2.74
CA PHE A 131 10.45 31.80 -4.16
C PHE A 131 9.10 31.42 -4.77
N ASN A 132 8.31 32.41 -5.20
CA ASN A 132 7.00 32.15 -5.79
C ASN A 132 7.09 31.69 -7.25
N GLN A 133 8.20 32.00 -7.94
CA GLN A 133 8.44 31.70 -9.34
C GLN A 133 9.82 31.06 -9.55
N THR A 134 10.23 30.89 -10.81
CA THR A 134 11.43 30.12 -11.16
C THR A 134 12.73 30.71 -10.60
N VAL A 135 13.68 29.85 -10.22
CA VAL A 135 15.05 30.23 -9.85
C VAL A 135 16.05 29.60 -10.82
N ASN A 136 16.81 30.40 -11.57
CA ASN A 136 17.71 29.92 -12.62
C ASN A 136 19.12 30.51 -12.49
N SER A 137 20.12 29.87 -13.10
CA SER A 137 21.43 30.52 -13.33
C SER A 137 21.37 31.51 -14.49
N ASP A 138 22.40 32.33 -14.63
CA ASP A 138 22.62 33.20 -15.79
C ASP A 138 23.15 32.46 -17.04
N GLY A 139 23.07 31.12 -17.06
CA GLY A 139 23.65 30.27 -18.11
C GLY A 139 25.07 29.80 -17.81
N THR A 140 25.65 30.19 -16.67
CA THR A 140 26.90 29.62 -16.15
C THR A 140 26.65 28.84 -14.85
N ALA A 141 27.57 27.97 -14.46
CA ALA A 141 27.43 27.14 -13.26
C ALA A 141 27.38 28.02 -11.98
N ARG A 142 26.20 28.12 -11.35
CA ARG A 142 25.98 28.88 -10.10
C ARG A 142 25.51 28.00 -8.97
N THR A 143 26.07 28.20 -7.78
CA THR A 143 25.59 27.55 -6.56
C THR A 143 24.55 28.41 -5.85
N LEU A 144 23.57 27.77 -5.23
CA LEU A 144 22.63 28.39 -4.30
C LEU A 144 22.75 27.73 -2.93
N SER A 145 22.97 28.52 -1.88
CA SER A 145 22.90 28.07 -0.49
C SER A 145 21.77 28.83 0.21
N VAL A 146 20.90 28.15 0.94
CA VAL A 146 19.81 28.76 1.72
C VAL A 146 19.84 28.20 3.14
N SER A 147 19.93 29.07 4.15
CA SER A 147 20.00 28.69 5.56
C SER A 147 19.03 29.52 6.39
N THR A 148 17.98 28.90 6.94
CA THR A 148 16.87 29.61 7.59
C THR A 148 16.78 29.41 9.11
N GLY A 149 17.64 28.58 9.70
CA GLY A 149 17.47 28.13 11.07
C GLY A 149 16.18 27.34 11.21
N ASN A 150 15.26 27.79 12.07
CA ASN A 150 13.96 27.15 12.25
C ASN A 150 12.90 27.54 11.19
N GLY A 151 13.23 28.43 10.25
CA GLY A 151 12.33 28.80 9.15
C GLY A 151 12.26 27.74 8.05
N ASN A 152 11.32 27.91 7.14
CA ASN A 152 11.08 27.04 5.99
C ASN A 152 11.69 27.59 4.69
N VAL A 153 11.93 26.71 3.73
CA VAL A 153 12.30 27.07 2.36
C VAL A 153 11.21 26.58 1.41
N ASN A 154 10.64 27.50 0.64
CA ASN A 154 9.56 27.19 -0.30
C ASN A 154 9.97 27.58 -1.72
N PHE A 155 10.04 26.61 -2.63
CA PHE A 155 10.16 26.82 -4.06
C PHE A 155 8.81 26.50 -4.74
N ASN A 156 7.96 27.51 -4.83
CA ASN A 156 6.63 27.38 -5.45
C ASN A 156 6.72 27.37 -6.99
N GLY A 157 7.87 27.73 -7.57
CA GLY A 157 8.20 27.55 -8.98
C GLY A 157 9.36 26.57 -9.17
N ASP A 158 9.64 26.22 -10.43
CA ASP A 158 10.74 25.32 -10.77
C ASP A 158 12.13 25.94 -10.50
N VAL A 159 13.09 25.10 -10.16
CA VAL A 159 14.49 25.48 -9.95
C VAL A 159 15.36 24.91 -11.07
N GLY A 160 16.08 25.77 -11.79
CA GLY A 160 17.05 25.39 -12.81
C GLY A 160 16.47 24.89 -14.13
N ASN A 161 15.17 25.04 -14.36
CA ASN A 161 14.47 24.50 -15.53
C ASN A 161 14.87 25.17 -16.87
N VAL A 162 15.25 26.44 -16.85
CA VAL A 162 15.75 27.16 -18.03
C VAL A 162 17.26 27.04 -18.13
N SER A 163 17.95 27.30 -17.02
CA SER A 163 19.40 27.17 -16.89
C SER A 163 19.72 26.53 -15.55
N ALA A 164 20.19 25.29 -15.60
CA ALA A 164 20.48 24.48 -14.43
C ALA A 164 21.44 25.19 -13.45
N LEU A 165 21.22 24.97 -12.16
CA LEU A 165 22.18 25.34 -11.12
C LEU A 165 23.29 24.29 -11.04
N SER A 166 24.44 24.62 -10.45
CA SER A 166 25.49 23.63 -10.20
C SER A 166 25.20 22.83 -8.93
N ASN A 167 25.37 23.47 -7.76
CA ASN A 167 25.05 22.86 -6.46
C ASN A 167 23.96 23.66 -5.75
N ILE A 168 23.10 22.97 -5.03
CA ILE A 168 22.10 23.57 -4.15
C ILE A 168 22.33 23.03 -2.74
N THR A 169 22.45 23.91 -1.75
CA THR A 169 22.54 23.56 -0.33
C THR A 169 21.39 24.20 0.43
N ILE A 170 20.61 23.42 1.18
CA ILE A 170 19.46 23.89 1.94
C ILE A 170 19.60 23.43 3.38
N ASN A 171 19.50 24.36 4.34
CA ASN A 171 19.44 24.10 5.77
C ASN A 171 18.22 24.80 6.36
N THR A 172 17.19 24.03 6.73
CA THR A 172 15.86 24.55 7.03
C THR A 172 15.09 23.61 7.97
N ASN A 173 13.99 24.08 8.54
CA ASN A 173 13.04 23.19 9.19
C ASN A 173 12.30 22.31 8.17
N GLN A 174 11.58 22.92 7.23
CA GLN A 174 10.88 22.21 6.15
C GLN A 174 11.23 22.78 4.78
N LEU A 175 11.31 21.90 3.78
CA LEU A 175 11.43 22.24 2.37
C LEU A 175 10.14 21.85 1.64
N THR A 176 9.60 22.77 0.84
CA THR A 176 8.64 22.44 -0.23
C THR A 176 9.21 22.86 -1.57
N ALA A 177 9.15 21.98 -2.58
CA ALA A 177 9.63 22.32 -3.92
C ALA A 177 8.87 21.60 -5.05
N ASN A 178 8.89 22.22 -6.23
CA ASN A 178 8.46 21.62 -7.49
C ASN A 178 9.65 20.94 -8.20
N ASN A 179 9.83 21.14 -9.51
CA ASN A 179 10.93 20.53 -10.24
C ASN A 179 12.27 21.16 -9.85
N ILE A 180 13.31 20.34 -9.76
CA ILE A 180 14.68 20.79 -9.51
C ILE A 180 15.61 20.18 -10.57
N THR A 181 16.27 21.04 -11.34
CA THR A 181 17.29 20.66 -12.32
C THR A 181 18.64 21.23 -11.90
N LEU A 182 19.64 20.36 -11.72
CA LEU A 182 20.99 20.76 -11.31
C LEU A 182 22.08 19.90 -11.95
N ALA A 183 23.28 20.43 -12.07
CA ALA A 183 24.45 19.76 -12.66
C ALA A 183 25.48 19.29 -11.60
N GLY A 184 25.03 19.07 -10.37
CA GLY A 184 25.88 18.76 -9.22
C GLY A 184 25.08 18.26 -8.03
N ASN A 185 25.40 18.70 -6.82
CA ASN A 185 24.85 18.13 -5.59
C ASN A 185 23.67 18.95 -5.06
N LEU A 186 22.57 18.26 -4.74
CA LEU A 186 21.46 18.77 -3.94
C LEU A 186 21.67 18.29 -2.50
N ASN A 187 22.18 19.17 -1.64
CA ASN A 187 22.44 18.90 -0.23
C ASN A 187 21.31 19.49 0.61
N ILE A 188 20.53 18.65 1.25
CA ILE A 188 19.38 19.06 2.06
C ILE A 188 19.65 18.67 3.52
N THR A 189 19.49 19.62 4.43
CA THR A 189 19.46 19.40 5.88
C THR A 189 18.12 19.88 6.42
N ILE A 190 17.29 18.96 6.90
CA ILE A 190 15.91 19.24 7.36
C ILE A 190 15.67 18.71 8.77
N THR A 191 14.86 19.42 9.56
CA THR A 191 14.45 18.97 10.90
C THR A 191 12.98 18.54 10.97
N GLY A 192 12.14 19.00 10.04
CA GLY A 192 10.72 18.65 9.92
C GLY A 192 10.42 17.83 8.66
N ALA A 193 9.12 17.59 8.43
CA ALA A 193 8.64 16.94 7.22
C ALA A 193 8.71 17.89 6.02
N SER A 194 9.27 17.41 4.91
CA SER A 194 9.55 18.16 3.69
C SER A 194 9.10 17.37 2.47
N GLU A 195 8.79 18.07 1.39
CA GLU A 195 8.20 17.50 0.18
C GLU A 195 8.84 18.08 -1.07
N ILE A 196 9.16 17.21 -2.03
CA ILE A 196 9.43 17.60 -3.42
C ILE A 196 8.36 16.94 -4.27
N ASN A 197 7.43 17.78 -4.74
CA ASN A 197 6.28 17.38 -5.53
C ASN A 197 6.65 17.12 -6.99
N GLY A 198 7.70 17.81 -7.48
CA GLY A 198 8.20 17.66 -8.83
C GLY A 198 9.28 16.59 -8.99
N VAL A 199 9.96 16.65 -10.13
CA VAL A 199 11.06 15.74 -10.50
C VAL A 199 12.40 16.41 -10.23
N ILE A 200 13.31 15.68 -9.58
CA ILE A 200 14.75 16.01 -9.57
C ILE A 200 15.39 15.42 -10.82
N SER A 201 16.09 16.25 -11.60
CA SER A 201 16.68 15.89 -12.89
C SER A 201 18.10 16.39 -13.06
N ASN A 202 18.83 15.73 -13.97
CA ASN A 202 20.17 16.15 -14.36
C ASN A 202 20.11 17.46 -15.17
N GLY A 203 21.06 18.35 -14.92
CA GLY A 203 21.44 19.42 -15.83
C GLY A 203 22.47 18.91 -16.84
N THR A 204 23.53 19.68 -17.07
CA THR A 204 24.63 19.31 -17.98
C THR A 204 25.53 18.19 -17.44
N SER A 205 25.33 17.75 -16.21
CA SER A 205 26.08 16.68 -15.55
C SER A 205 25.17 15.94 -14.56
N PRO A 206 25.53 14.71 -14.14
CA PRO A 206 24.74 13.96 -13.18
C PRO A 206 24.48 14.74 -11.89
N ALA A 207 23.20 14.88 -11.54
CA ALA A 207 22.78 15.40 -10.26
C ALA A 207 22.86 14.30 -9.18
N SER A 208 23.23 14.66 -7.96
CA SER A 208 23.18 13.79 -6.79
C SER A 208 22.30 14.38 -5.70
N LEU A 209 21.76 13.53 -4.83
CA LEU A 209 20.95 13.92 -3.67
C LEU A 209 21.67 13.51 -2.39
N THR A 210 21.86 14.44 -1.45
CA THR A 210 22.33 14.14 -0.09
C THR A 210 21.34 14.69 0.93
N LEU A 211 20.72 13.80 1.70
CA LEU A 211 19.82 14.13 2.80
C LEU A 211 20.54 14.06 4.15
N ASN A 212 20.35 15.09 4.96
CA ASN A 212 20.88 15.27 6.30
C ASN A 212 19.77 15.79 7.24
N GLY A 213 20.10 15.88 8.53
CA GLY A 213 19.15 16.32 9.56
C GLY A 213 18.21 15.20 10.00
N GLY A 214 17.41 15.45 11.04
CA GLY A 214 16.54 14.44 11.64
C GLY A 214 15.14 14.33 11.02
N GLY A 215 14.81 15.20 10.06
CA GLY A 215 13.50 15.27 9.42
C GLY A 215 13.25 14.19 8.36
N SER A 216 12.13 14.32 7.65
CA SER A 216 11.72 13.41 6.57
C SER A 216 11.54 14.16 5.26
N LEU A 217 12.07 13.65 4.16
CA LEU A 217 11.89 14.17 2.81
C LEU A 217 11.07 13.19 1.98
N ALA A 218 9.88 13.59 1.56
CA ALA A 218 9.05 12.84 0.63
C ALA A 218 9.33 13.25 -0.82
N LEU A 219 9.50 12.26 -1.69
CA LEU A 219 9.60 12.44 -3.14
C LEU A 219 8.37 11.84 -3.81
N PHE A 220 7.60 12.67 -4.52
CA PHE A 220 6.38 12.25 -5.23
C PHE A 220 6.62 12.00 -6.72
N GLY A 221 7.58 12.72 -7.33
CA GLY A 221 7.90 12.56 -8.76
C GLY A 221 8.80 11.36 -9.05
N ASN A 222 8.72 10.83 -10.28
CA ASN A 222 9.69 9.88 -10.81
C ASN A 222 11.02 10.60 -11.12
N ASN A 223 11.99 10.52 -10.19
CA ASN A 223 13.23 11.26 -10.28
C ASN A 223 14.20 10.64 -11.29
N THR A 224 14.77 11.49 -12.15
CA THR A 224 15.57 11.05 -13.31
C THR A 224 17.06 11.30 -13.16
N TYR A 225 17.49 11.90 -12.05
CA TYR A 225 18.91 12.11 -11.79
C TYR A 225 19.70 10.79 -11.72
N THR A 226 20.97 10.84 -12.11
CA THR A 226 21.80 9.64 -12.27
C THR A 226 22.97 9.54 -11.30
N GLY A 227 23.24 10.60 -10.52
CA GLY A 227 24.20 10.53 -9.42
C GLY A 227 23.65 9.75 -8.23
N ALA A 228 24.47 9.62 -7.18
CA ALA A 228 24.10 8.84 -6.00
C ALA A 228 23.06 9.57 -5.13
N THR A 229 22.28 8.78 -4.41
CA THR A 229 21.42 9.21 -3.31
C THR A 229 22.08 8.83 -2.00
N THR A 230 22.43 9.81 -1.18
CA THR A 230 23.05 9.61 0.14
C THR A 230 22.08 10.04 1.23
N ILE A 231 21.79 9.14 2.17
CA ILE A 231 20.97 9.42 3.35
C ILE A 231 21.90 9.38 4.56
N ALA A 232 22.39 10.55 4.94
CA ALA A 232 23.30 10.70 6.05
C ALA A 232 22.57 10.66 7.39
N ASN A 233 21.38 11.23 7.47
CA ASN A 233 20.47 11.17 8.62
C ASN A 233 19.02 11.38 8.13
N GLY A 234 18.04 11.12 9.00
CA GLY A 234 16.64 11.38 8.71
C GLY A 234 16.01 10.30 7.83
N THR A 235 14.85 10.59 7.25
CA THR A 235 14.10 9.65 6.41
C THR A 235 13.95 10.18 4.99
N LEU A 236 14.38 9.42 3.99
CA LEU A 236 13.98 9.64 2.61
C LEU A 236 12.80 8.71 2.29
N LEU A 237 11.66 9.27 1.95
CA LEU A 237 10.41 8.57 1.68
C LEU A 237 10.06 8.66 0.19
N LEU A 238 9.80 7.52 -0.44
CA LEU A 238 9.18 7.46 -1.77
C LEU A 238 7.66 7.32 -1.60
N VAL A 239 6.90 8.28 -2.13
CA VAL A 239 5.43 8.34 -2.02
C VAL A 239 4.82 8.28 -3.41
N ASP A 240 3.69 7.58 -3.57
CA ASP A 240 2.97 7.47 -4.84
C ASP A 240 3.89 7.00 -5.99
N ASP A 241 4.00 7.77 -7.06
CA ASP A 241 4.86 7.51 -8.23
C ASP A 241 6.35 7.85 -7.98
N GLY A 242 6.70 8.24 -6.75
CA GLY A 242 8.04 8.53 -6.31
C GLY A 242 9.00 7.37 -6.61
N GLN A 243 10.01 7.63 -7.44
CA GLN A 243 11.04 6.67 -7.82
C GLN A 243 12.40 7.37 -7.92
N ILE A 244 13.47 6.57 -7.76
CA ILE A 244 14.86 6.98 -7.93
C ILE A 244 15.66 5.92 -8.71
N SER A 245 15.01 5.24 -9.67
CA SER A 245 15.56 4.08 -10.38
C SER A 245 16.83 4.35 -11.18
N ASN A 246 17.08 5.61 -11.50
CA ASN A 246 18.27 6.05 -12.22
C ASN A 246 19.42 6.43 -11.30
N SER A 247 19.17 6.60 -9.99
CA SER A 247 20.22 6.88 -9.01
C SER A 247 21.26 5.77 -9.06
N SER A 248 22.53 6.14 -9.21
CA SER A 248 23.62 5.15 -9.35
C SER A 248 23.77 4.26 -8.11
N GLN A 249 23.41 4.78 -6.95
CA GLN A 249 23.45 4.08 -5.66
C GLN A 249 22.49 4.75 -4.67
N VAL A 250 21.97 3.99 -3.71
CA VAL A 250 21.41 4.50 -2.44
C VAL A 250 22.37 4.13 -1.31
N ASN A 251 22.95 5.13 -0.65
CA ASN A 251 23.90 4.95 0.44
C ASN A 251 23.37 5.53 1.75
N ILE A 252 23.03 4.67 2.72
CA ILE A 252 22.50 5.05 4.03
C ILE A 252 23.65 5.05 5.05
N THR A 253 24.37 6.17 5.15
CA THR A 253 25.69 6.21 5.79
C THR A 253 25.65 6.16 7.32
N SER A 254 24.51 6.48 7.94
CA SER A 254 24.28 6.42 9.38
C SER A 254 23.21 5.42 9.77
N ALA A 255 23.34 4.81 10.95
CA ALA A 255 22.35 3.91 11.55
C ALA A 255 20.98 4.59 11.82
N SER A 256 20.96 5.92 11.97
CA SER A 256 19.74 6.72 12.12
C SER A 256 19.07 7.07 10.78
N GLY A 257 19.76 6.89 9.66
CA GLY A 257 19.21 7.12 8.33
C GLY A 257 18.18 6.05 7.99
N VAL A 258 17.09 6.47 7.33
CA VAL A 258 16.02 5.57 6.86
C VAL A 258 15.75 5.82 5.40
N PHE A 259 15.80 4.77 4.59
CA PHE A 259 15.20 4.76 3.25
C PHE A 259 13.85 4.06 3.35
N ASP A 260 12.77 4.78 3.12
CA ASP A 260 11.41 4.31 3.27
C ASP A 260 10.70 4.27 1.92
N ILE A 261 10.23 3.09 1.53
CA ILE A 261 9.45 2.87 0.31
C ILE A 261 8.03 2.39 0.61
N SER A 262 7.63 2.38 1.88
CA SER A 262 6.34 1.88 2.32
C SER A 262 5.16 2.65 1.71
N GLU A 263 5.38 3.87 1.23
CA GLU A 263 4.37 4.70 0.58
C GLU A 263 4.45 4.71 -0.95
N SER A 264 5.40 3.99 -1.59
CA SER A 264 5.48 3.88 -3.05
C SER A 264 4.33 3.06 -3.65
N MET A 265 3.61 3.60 -4.65
CA MET A 265 2.45 2.98 -5.32
C MET A 265 2.81 2.31 -6.66
N SER A 266 4.08 2.27 -7.03
CA SER A 266 4.55 1.56 -8.23
C SER A 266 4.21 0.07 -8.15
N SER A 267 3.61 -0.48 -9.22
CA SER A 267 3.23 -1.89 -9.31
C SER A 267 4.43 -2.85 -9.21
N ALA A 268 5.64 -2.36 -9.49
CA ALA A 268 6.88 -3.12 -9.36
C ALA A 268 7.60 -2.89 -8.00
N GLY A 269 7.00 -2.11 -7.10
CA GLY A 269 7.66 -1.58 -5.92
C GLY A 269 8.70 -0.51 -6.26
N ALA A 270 9.69 -0.32 -5.40
CA ALA A 270 10.78 0.62 -5.64
C ALA A 270 11.95 -0.04 -6.35
N ILE A 271 12.54 0.68 -7.30
CA ILE A 271 13.68 0.23 -8.08
C ILE A 271 14.87 1.13 -7.79
N ILE A 272 16.03 0.54 -7.52
CA ILE A 272 17.33 1.22 -7.38
C ILE A 272 18.41 0.43 -8.11
N ASN A 273 19.57 1.04 -8.37
CA ASN A 273 20.71 0.31 -8.94
C ASN A 273 21.47 -0.48 -7.86
N ASP A 274 21.98 0.21 -6.84
CA ASP A 274 22.81 -0.36 -5.78
C ASP A 274 22.36 0.12 -4.39
N LEU A 275 22.60 -0.68 -3.35
CA LEU A 275 22.29 -0.38 -1.95
C LEU A 275 23.54 -0.56 -1.07
N GLN A 276 23.88 0.48 -0.31
CA GLN A 276 25.01 0.49 0.60
C GLN A 276 24.63 1.12 1.95
N GLY A 277 25.36 0.77 3.01
CA GLY A 277 25.34 1.49 4.27
C GLY A 277 24.85 0.67 5.46
N SER A 278 24.49 1.36 6.54
CA SER A 278 24.17 0.77 7.85
C SER A 278 22.82 1.23 8.42
N GLY A 279 22.20 2.27 7.86
CA GLY A 279 20.85 2.68 8.25
C GLY A 279 19.77 1.73 7.76
N ARG A 280 18.51 1.98 8.12
CA ARG A 280 17.38 1.07 7.91
C ARG A 280 16.74 1.25 6.53
N VAL A 281 16.31 0.16 5.91
CA VAL A 281 15.33 0.17 4.82
C VAL A 281 13.98 -0.26 5.36
N ASN A 282 12.95 0.56 5.15
CA ASN A 282 11.56 0.22 5.45
C ASN A 282 10.81 -0.06 4.14
N LEU A 283 10.44 -1.31 3.91
CA LEU A 283 9.75 -1.73 2.69
C LEU A 283 8.25 -1.42 2.71
N GLY A 284 7.61 -1.37 3.89
CA GLY A 284 6.16 -1.53 3.98
C GLY A 284 5.76 -2.85 3.31
N ASP A 285 4.91 -2.81 2.31
CA ASP A 285 4.56 -3.91 1.41
C ASP A 285 5.47 -4.15 0.24
N GLN A 286 6.26 -3.16 -0.09
CA GLN A 286 6.77 -3.03 -1.44
C GLN A 286 7.96 -3.96 -1.62
N TYR A 287 8.16 -4.40 -2.86
CA TYR A 287 9.41 -5.02 -3.24
C TYR A 287 10.44 -3.93 -3.49
N LEU A 288 11.65 -4.12 -2.95
CA LEU A 288 12.82 -3.36 -3.38
C LEU A 288 13.56 -4.19 -4.43
N THR A 289 13.71 -3.63 -5.63
CA THR A 289 14.47 -4.25 -6.72
C THR A 289 15.82 -3.55 -6.90
N LEU A 290 16.91 -4.31 -6.83
CA LEU A 290 18.26 -3.86 -7.12
C LEU A 290 18.67 -4.34 -8.50
N LYS A 291 18.80 -3.40 -9.45
CA LYS A 291 19.13 -3.71 -10.85
C LYS A 291 20.60 -4.06 -11.09
N ASN A 292 21.49 -3.51 -10.27
CA ASN A 292 22.92 -3.66 -10.43
C ASN A 292 23.62 -3.48 -9.08
N ALA A 293 23.32 -4.37 -8.13
CA ALA A 293 23.94 -4.35 -6.82
C ALA A 293 25.46 -4.51 -6.95
N GLN A 294 26.24 -3.77 -6.17
CA GLN A 294 27.71 -3.84 -6.20
C GLN A 294 28.30 -3.78 -4.78
N SER A 295 27.46 -3.60 -3.77
CA SER A 295 27.88 -3.18 -2.43
C SER A 295 27.52 -4.16 -1.33
N THR A 296 28.12 -3.91 -0.16
CA THR A 296 27.72 -4.51 1.11
C THR A 296 26.72 -3.60 1.82
N TYR A 297 25.61 -4.18 2.26
CA TYR A 297 24.63 -3.51 3.11
C TYR A 297 24.59 -4.18 4.48
N SER A 298 24.88 -3.38 5.50
CA SER A 298 25.01 -3.78 6.91
C SER A 298 23.81 -3.41 7.77
N GLY A 299 22.89 -2.61 7.21
CA GLY A 299 21.66 -2.22 7.88
C GLY A 299 20.62 -3.33 7.90
N VAL A 300 19.44 -3.00 8.41
CA VAL A 300 18.29 -3.90 8.48
C VAL A 300 17.25 -3.49 7.44
N ILE A 301 16.86 -4.43 6.59
CA ILE A 301 15.67 -4.34 5.74
C ILE A 301 14.47 -4.92 6.50
N THR A 302 13.38 -4.16 6.55
CA THR A 302 12.18 -4.45 7.37
C THR A 302 10.90 -4.27 6.53
N GLY A 303 9.78 -4.83 6.98
CA GLY A 303 8.46 -4.65 6.35
C GLY A 303 7.82 -5.96 5.91
N LEU A 304 6.59 -5.90 5.41
CA LEU A 304 5.88 -7.06 4.86
C LEU A 304 6.28 -7.39 3.40
N GLY A 305 6.96 -6.46 2.73
CA GLY A 305 7.46 -6.58 1.36
C GLY A 305 8.70 -7.47 1.23
N GLY A 306 9.21 -7.59 0.01
CA GLY A 306 10.31 -8.51 -0.33
C GLY A 306 11.49 -7.84 -1.02
N LEU A 307 12.47 -8.64 -1.40
CA LEU A 307 13.73 -8.19 -1.99
C LEU A 307 13.99 -8.91 -3.32
N ASN A 308 14.18 -8.15 -4.39
CA ASN A 308 14.58 -8.68 -5.68
C ASN A 308 16.00 -8.21 -6.01
N ILE A 309 16.91 -9.14 -6.22
CA ILE A 309 18.25 -8.87 -6.74
C ILE A 309 18.22 -9.27 -8.21
N ASP A 310 18.05 -8.27 -9.08
CA ASP A 310 17.85 -8.46 -10.52
C ASP A 310 19.19 -8.54 -11.27
N GLY A 311 20.23 -7.89 -10.72
CA GLY A 311 21.59 -7.98 -11.24
C GLY A 311 22.66 -7.55 -10.25
N GLY A 312 23.90 -7.96 -10.51
CA GLY A 312 25.09 -7.57 -9.74
C GLY A 312 25.32 -8.43 -8.48
N ASN A 313 26.16 -7.97 -7.57
CA ASN A 313 26.58 -8.67 -6.35
C ASN A 313 26.18 -7.88 -5.09
N LEU A 314 25.17 -8.33 -4.35
CA LEU A 314 24.80 -7.77 -3.05
C LEU A 314 25.41 -8.62 -1.93
N THR A 315 26.01 -7.99 -0.92
CA THR A 315 26.41 -8.69 0.32
C THR A 315 25.60 -8.16 1.50
N LEU A 316 24.91 -9.06 2.23
CA LEU A 316 24.16 -8.70 3.42
C LEU A 316 24.94 -9.05 4.68
N THR A 317 25.31 -8.05 5.48
CA THR A 317 25.98 -8.21 6.79
C THR A 317 25.11 -7.79 7.97
N GLY A 318 23.88 -7.33 7.71
CA GLY A 318 22.85 -7.09 8.72
C GLY A 318 21.79 -8.18 8.71
N LYS A 319 21.16 -8.42 9.88
CA LYS A 319 20.07 -9.41 10.03
C LYS A 319 18.75 -8.79 9.58
N ASN A 320 18.21 -9.26 8.47
CA ASN A 320 16.99 -8.70 7.87
C ASN A 320 15.72 -9.35 8.44
N THR A 321 14.60 -8.61 8.43
CA THR A 321 13.34 -9.01 9.08
C THR A 321 12.10 -8.79 8.22
N TYR A 322 12.27 -8.54 6.93
CA TYR A 322 11.14 -8.41 6.01
C TYR A 322 10.40 -9.75 5.81
N SER A 323 9.08 -9.74 5.54
CA SER A 323 8.30 -10.99 5.43
C SER A 323 7.97 -11.44 4.00
N GLY A 324 8.23 -10.61 3.00
CA GLY A 324 8.09 -10.97 1.59
C GLY A 324 9.24 -11.84 1.10
N SER A 325 9.06 -12.44 -0.08
CA SER A 325 10.04 -13.34 -0.67
C SER A 325 11.32 -12.62 -1.10
N THR A 326 12.43 -13.35 -1.14
CA THR A 326 13.67 -12.92 -1.78
C THR A 326 13.83 -13.61 -3.13
N THR A 327 14.06 -12.85 -4.21
CA THR A 327 14.31 -13.40 -5.55
C THR A 327 15.72 -13.05 -6.01
N ILE A 328 16.47 -14.02 -6.53
CA ILE A 328 17.81 -13.83 -7.12
C ILE A 328 17.74 -14.18 -8.61
N ALA A 329 17.82 -13.18 -9.48
CA ALA A 329 17.70 -13.34 -10.93
C ALA A 329 19.03 -13.77 -11.59
N SER A 330 18.98 -14.09 -12.88
CA SER A 330 20.07 -14.73 -13.64
C SER A 330 21.41 -13.97 -13.68
N ALA A 331 21.39 -12.65 -13.52
CA ALA A 331 22.59 -11.82 -13.50
C ALA A 331 23.04 -11.44 -12.09
N ALA A 332 22.48 -12.06 -11.04
CA ALA A 332 22.67 -11.65 -9.66
C ALA A 332 23.39 -12.70 -8.80
N THR A 333 24.21 -12.20 -7.88
CA THR A 333 24.74 -12.95 -6.73
C THR A 333 24.29 -12.27 -5.43
N LEU A 334 23.75 -13.05 -4.50
CA LEU A 334 23.52 -12.63 -3.13
C LEU A 334 24.50 -13.34 -2.19
N ASN A 335 25.38 -12.60 -1.54
CA ASN A 335 26.32 -13.12 -0.54
C ASN A 335 25.79 -12.87 0.88
N LEU A 336 25.89 -13.87 1.75
CA LEU A 336 25.67 -13.69 3.18
C LEU A 336 27.00 -13.42 3.87
N GLY A 337 27.02 -12.40 4.73
CA GLY A 337 28.20 -12.03 5.52
C GLY A 337 28.05 -12.27 7.02
N ILE A 338 26.90 -12.77 7.45
CA ILE A 338 26.59 -13.20 8.83
C ILE A 338 25.55 -14.32 8.81
N ASP A 339 25.43 -15.06 9.92
CA ASP A 339 24.35 -16.03 10.11
C ASP A 339 22.98 -15.35 10.08
N ASN A 340 22.05 -15.96 9.36
CA ASN A 340 20.67 -15.50 9.22
C ASN A 340 20.59 -14.05 8.75
N ALA A 341 21.48 -13.65 7.84
CA ALA A 341 21.38 -12.37 7.15
C ALA A 341 20.04 -12.24 6.40
N LEU A 342 19.54 -13.33 5.82
CA LEU A 342 18.20 -13.40 5.21
C LEU A 342 17.09 -13.55 6.27
N SER A 343 15.90 -13.05 5.92
CA SER A 343 14.69 -13.30 6.72
C SER A 343 14.18 -14.74 6.53
N SER A 344 13.33 -15.22 7.43
CA SER A 344 12.75 -16.57 7.40
C SER A 344 11.62 -16.74 6.38
N THR A 345 11.75 -16.13 5.20
CA THR A 345 10.73 -16.06 4.14
C THR A 345 11.10 -16.91 2.95
N ASN A 346 10.18 -17.05 1.99
CA ASN A 346 10.44 -17.84 0.79
C ASN A 346 11.59 -17.25 -0.02
N LEU A 347 12.47 -18.13 -0.50
CA LEU A 347 13.63 -17.80 -1.32
C LEU A 347 13.43 -18.39 -2.70
N MET A 348 13.51 -17.56 -3.73
CA MET A 348 13.48 -17.96 -5.13
C MET A 348 14.83 -17.68 -5.79
N ILE A 349 15.43 -18.71 -6.38
CA ILE A 349 16.62 -18.60 -7.21
C ILE A 349 16.18 -18.84 -8.66
N ASN A 350 16.21 -17.77 -9.45
CA ASN A 350 15.75 -17.75 -10.84
C ASN A 350 16.92 -17.40 -11.78
N GLY A 351 17.91 -18.29 -11.79
CA GLY A 351 19.11 -18.22 -12.61
C GLY A 351 20.34 -17.68 -11.88
N GLY A 352 20.15 -17.01 -10.75
CA GLY A 352 21.23 -16.36 -9.99
C GLY A 352 22.00 -17.28 -9.05
N THR A 353 22.85 -16.68 -8.23
CA THR A 353 23.66 -17.40 -7.22
C THR A 353 23.36 -16.90 -5.82
N LEU A 354 22.96 -17.80 -4.91
CA LEU A 354 23.05 -17.54 -3.47
C LEU A 354 24.40 -18.07 -2.98
N ASN A 355 25.20 -17.23 -2.34
CA ASN A 355 26.44 -17.63 -1.69
C ASN A 355 26.28 -17.49 -0.16
N ILE A 356 26.15 -18.62 0.53
CA ILE A 356 26.02 -18.66 1.99
C ILE A 356 27.37 -18.65 2.72
N GLY A 357 28.48 -18.94 2.02
CA GLY A 357 29.81 -19.01 2.63
C GLY A 357 29.84 -19.93 3.86
N ASP A 358 30.45 -19.46 4.95
CA ASP A 358 30.51 -20.17 6.24
C ASP A 358 29.32 -19.85 7.17
N PHE A 359 28.26 -19.21 6.65
CA PHE A 359 27.16 -18.71 7.45
C PHE A 359 25.90 -19.55 7.28
N ASP A 360 25.24 -19.83 8.40
CA ASP A 360 23.96 -20.52 8.40
C ASP A 360 22.84 -19.57 7.94
N ALA A 361 21.86 -20.09 7.21
CA ALA A 361 20.69 -19.32 6.78
C ALA A 361 19.40 -20.11 7.00
N LYS A 362 18.43 -19.52 7.68
CA LYS A 362 17.10 -20.09 7.85
C LYS A 362 16.06 -19.29 7.08
N VAL A 363 15.44 -19.94 6.10
CA VAL A 363 14.44 -19.37 5.18
C VAL A 363 13.16 -20.22 5.19
N GLY A 364 12.12 -19.75 4.49
CA GLY A 364 10.91 -20.49 4.20
C GLY A 364 11.13 -21.53 3.11
N ASP A 365 10.21 -21.59 2.14
CA ASP A 365 10.36 -22.49 1.00
C ASP A 365 11.48 -22.00 0.08
N VAL A 366 12.35 -22.90 -0.34
CA VAL A 366 13.42 -22.63 -1.30
C VAL A 366 13.00 -23.18 -2.66
N ILE A 367 12.81 -22.30 -3.63
CA ILE A 367 12.47 -22.65 -5.01
C ILE A 367 13.66 -22.30 -5.90
N ILE A 368 14.23 -23.30 -6.55
CA ILE A 368 15.33 -23.13 -7.50
C ILE A 368 14.77 -23.44 -8.89
N VAL A 369 14.38 -22.38 -9.61
CA VAL A 369 13.93 -22.48 -11.00
C VAL A 369 15.14 -22.80 -11.89
N SER A 370 16.24 -22.06 -11.67
CA SER A 370 17.58 -22.29 -12.23
C SER A 370 18.62 -21.52 -11.39
N GLY A 371 19.92 -21.75 -11.60
CA GLY A 371 20.98 -21.05 -10.86
C GLY A 371 21.76 -21.96 -9.90
N SER A 372 22.42 -21.37 -8.90
CA SER A 372 23.28 -22.12 -7.97
C SER A 372 23.20 -21.63 -6.51
N ILE A 373 23.52 -22.53 -5.58
CA ILE A 373 23.77 -22.21 -4.17
C ILE A 373 25.21 -22.63 -3.89
N ASN A 374 26.04 -21.66 -3.51
CA ASN A 374 27.43 -21.88 -3.11
C ASN A 374 27.52 -21.77 -1.59
N GLY A 375 28.27 -22.66 -0.96
CA GLY A 375 28.54 -22.64 0.46
C GLY A 375 29.96 -23.09 0.77
N GLY A 376 30.46 -22.68 1.93
CA GLY A 376 31.59 -23.26 2.62
C GLY A 376 31.06 -24.21 3.70
N THR A 377 31.30 -23.87 4.96
CA THR A 377 30.80 -24.64 6.12
C THR A 377 29.37 -24.31 6.54
N GLY A 378 28.78 -23.23 6.01
CA GLY A 378 27.43 -22.79 6.35
C GLY A 378 26.33 -23.71 5.81
N VAL A 379 25.20 -23.79 6.52
CA VAL A 379 24.05 -24.64 6.16
C VAL A 379 22.82 -23.79 5.84
N LEU A 380 22.18 -24.08 4.70
CA LEU A 380 20.88 -23.51 4.34
C LEU A 380 19.74 -24.41 4.86
N TYR A 381 18.92 -23.86 5.76
CA TYR A 381 17.70 -24.48 6.26
C TYR A 381 16.49 -23.86 5.57
N GLY A 382 15.71 -24.68 4.85
CA GLY A 382 14.41 -24.30 4.28
C GLY A 382 13.28 -25.18 4.82
N THR A 383 12.04 -24.69 4.78
CA THR A 383 10.85 -25.49 5.11
C THR A 383 10.55 -26.55 4.05
N SER A 384 10.90 -26.26 2.80
CA SER A 384 10.91 -27.20 1.68
C SER A 384 11.94 -26.76 0.63
N PHE A 385 12.34 -27.67 -0.25
CA PHE A 385 13.21 -27.41 -1.39
C PHE A 385 12.56 -27.94 -2.67
N THR A 386 12.39 -27.05 -3.66
CA THR A 386 11.79 -27.37 -4.96
C THR A 386 12.79 -27.03 -6.07
N LEU A 387 12.98 -27.95 -7.02
CA LEU A 387 13.88 -27.81 -8.17
C LEU A 387 13.04 -27.84 -9.46
N GLY A 388 13.03 -26.75 -10.22
CA GLY A 388 12.23 -26.57 -11.44
C GLY A 388 10.74 -26.23 -11.19
N GLU A 389 9.96 -26.13 -12.28
CA GLU A 389 8.53 -25.79 -12.28
C GLU A 389 7.60 -26.96 -11.85
N GLU A 390 8.17 -28.13 -11.51
CA GLU A 390 7.42 -29.33 -11.11
C GLU A 390 7.89 -29.81 -9.72
N PRO A 391 7.00 -30.15 -8.77
CA PRO A 391 7.40 -30.65 -7.45
C PRO A 391 8.03 -32.05 -7.58
N LEU A 392 9.35 -32.15 -7.40
CA LEU A 392 10.01 -33.45 -7.30
C LEU A 392 9.71 -34.10 -5.94
N ILE A 393 9.18 -35.32 -6.02
CA ILE A 393 8.99 -36.25 -4.90
C ILE A 393 10.38 -36.63 -4.36
N ALA A 394 10.65 -36.25 -3.10
CA ALA A 394 11.74 -36.73 -2.25
C ALA A 394 13.15 -36.80 -2.90
N ALA A 395 13.94 -35.74 -2.74
CA ALA A 395 15.39 -35.84 -2.80
C ALA A 395 15.98 -35.80 -1.38
N TYR A 396 16.66 -36.88 -1.00
CA TYR A 396 17.66 -36.86 0.06
C TYR A 396 18.90 -36.17 -0.51
N ILE A 397 19.24 -34.97 0.00
CA ILE A 397 20.48 -34.27 -0.36
C ILE A 397 21.51 -34.64 0.72
N GLU A 398 22.50 -35.44 0.33
CA GLU A 398 23.70 -35.67 1.13
C GLU A 398 24.78 -34.71 0.64
N ILE A 399 25.17 -33.74 1.47
CA ILE A 399 26.32 -32.87 1.22
C ILE A 399 27.55 -33.73 1.49
N LEU A 400 28.21 -34.21 0.42
CA LEU A 400 29.55 -34.79 0.54
C LEU A 400 30.57 -33.67 0.42
N ASP A 401 31.42 -33.60 1.43
CA ASP A 401 32.54 -32.69 1.60
C ASP A 401 33.58 -32.94 0.48
N THR A 402 33.46 -32.24 -0.66
CA THR A 402 34.52 -31.82 -1.63
C THR A 402 33.92 -31.40 -3.00
N ALA A 403 34.49 -30.35 -3.60
CA ALA A 403 34.05 -29.54 -4.77
C ALA A 403 33.58 -30.29 -6.07
N PRO A 404 32.85 -29.61 -7.00
CA PRO A 404 31.68 -30.16 -7.68
C PRO A 404 31.86 -30.56 -9.16
N ILE A 405 31.20 -31.65 -9.58
CA ILE A 405 30.69 -31.86 -10.94
C ILE A 405 29.36 -32.65 -10.82
N LEU A 406 28.24 -32.05 -11.23
CA LEU A 406 26.95 -32.74 -11.39
C LEU A 406 26.89 -33.37 -12.78
N THR A 407 26.95 -34.70 -12.88
CA THR A 407 26.56 -35.45 -14.09
C THR A 407 25.33 -36.31 -13.80
N TYR A 408 24.33 -36.19 -14.69
CA TYR A 408 23.04 -36.86 -14.61
C TYR A 408 23.11 -38.27 -15.22
N SER A 409 22.64 -39.29 -14.50
CA SER A 409 22.34 -40.61 -15.08
C SER A 409 21.23 -41.31 -14.28
N LEU A 410 20.18 -41.76 -14.98
CA LEU A 410 19.04 -42.50 -14.43
C LEU A 410 19.30 -44.03 -14.51
N PRO A 411 19.11 -44.82 -13.44
CA PRO A 411 18.96 -46.25 -13.56
C PRO A 411 17.50 -46.69 -13.61
N SER A 412 17.25 -47.61 -14.53
CA SER A 412 16.00 -48.33 -14.81
C SER A 412 15.58 -49.32 -13.73
N THR A 413 14.27 -49.32 -13.43
CA THR A 413 13.37 -50.43 -13.00
C THR A 413 13.87 -51.50 -12.02
N THR A 414 13.11 -51.72 -10.94
CA THR A 414 13.08 -53.03 -10.24
C THR A 414 11.67 -53.40 -9.80
N THR A 415 11.28 -54.63 -10.17
CA THR A 415 10.05 -55.36 -9.84
C THR A 415 10.10 -55.94 -8.43
N TRP A 416 8.94 -56.04 -7.75
CA TRP A 416 8.79 -56.80 -6.50
C TRP A 416 8.07 -58.13 -6.75
N SER A 417 8.64 -59.20 -6.20
CA SER A 417 8.11 -60.57 -6.15
C SER A 417 7.11 -60.72 -4.99
N LYS A 418 5.97 -61.36 -5.26
CA LYS A 418 4.98 -61.76 -4.25
C LYS A 418 5.38 -63.08 -3.60
N LYS A 419 5.31 -63.15 -2.27
CA LYS A 419 5.19 -64.40 -1.52
C LYS A 419 3.89 -64.32 -0.71
N SER A 420 2.89 -65.12 -1.06
CA SER A 420 1.73 -65.40 -0.21
C SER A 420 1.43 -66.89 -0.25
N SER A 421 1.41 -67.49 0.93
CA SER A 421 1.15 -68.90 1.19
C SER A 421 -0.34 -69.26 1.15
N SER A 422 -0.61 -70.37 0.45
CA SER A 422 -1.60 -71.43 0.72
C SER A 422 -3.10 -71.10 0.83
N HIS A 423 -3.89 -71.54 -0.15
CA HIS A 423 -4.62 -72.82 -0.08
C HIS A 423 -5.26 -73.20 -1.43
N HIS A 424 -5.29 -74.51 -1.69
CA HIS A 424 -5.67 -75.24 -2.91
C HIS A 424 -7.13 -75.08 -3.38
N HIS A 425 -7.35 -74.94 -4.69
CA HIS A 425 -7.93 -76.03 -5.51
C HIS A 425 -7.73 -75.77 -7.02
N ASN A 426 -7.49 -76.86 -7.75
CA ASN A 426 -7.30 -77.00 -9.20
C ASN A 426 -8.56 -76.60 -10.00
N ASP A 427 -8.38 -76.05 -11.20
CA ASP A 427 -8.54 -76.82 -12.44
C ASP A 427 -8.01 -76.07 -13.69
N ASN A 428 -7.46 -76.87 -14.60
CA ASN A 428 -6.90 -76.55 -15.91
C ASN A 428 -7.98 -76.06 -16.90
N GLU A 429 -7.64 -75.27 -17.91
CA GLU A 429 -7.30 -75.73 -19.28
C GLU A 429 -7.20 -74.56 -20.29
N GLU A 430 -6.46 -74.83 -21.37
CA GLU A 430 -5.94 -73.90 -22.37
C GLU A 430 -6.93 -73.49 -23.48
N HIS A 431 -6.54 -72.43 -24.20
CA HIS A 431 -6.80 -72.12 -25.61
C HIS A 431 -8.23 -71.78 -26.07
N GLU A 432 -8.46 -70.54 -26.50
CA GLU A 432 -8.42 -70.16 -27.92
C GLU A 432 -8.61 -68.64 -28.13
N LYS A 433 -8.07 -68.16 -29.25
CA LYS A 433 -8.06 -66.77 -29.69
C LYS A 433 -9.46 -66.34 -30.14
N GLU A 434 -9.87 -65.14 -29.76
CA GLU A 434 -10.71 -64.30 -30.62
C GLU A 434 -10.48 -62.81 -30.31
N ASP A 435 -10.02 -62.09 -31.32
CA ASP A 435 -9.97 -60.64 -31.36
C ASP A 435 -11.39 -60.08 -31.21
N SER A 436 -11.67 -59.43 -30.08
CA SER A 436 -12.77 -58.46 -30.02
C SER A 436 -12.40 -57.30 -29.09
N HIS A 437 -12.69 -56.10 -29.58
CA HIS A 437 -12.45 -54.81 -28.97
C HIS A 437 -12.67 -54.77 -27.44
N TYR A 438 -11.59 -54.86 -26.67
CA TYR A 438 -11.56 -54.33 -25.31
C TYR A 438 -10.62 -53.12 -25.25
N LYS A 439 -11.24 -51.95 -25.36
CA LYS A 439 -10.72 -50.70 -24.80
C LYS A 439 -10.36 -51.04 -23.35
N LYS A 440 -9.07 -51.05 -23.02
CA LYS A 440 -8.58 -51.28 -21.66
C LYS A 440 -9.16 -50.16 -20.79
N ILE A 441 -10.33 -50.38 -20.21
CA ILE A 441 -10.88 -49.50 -19.18
C ILE A 441 -9.87 -49.64 -18.04
N LYS A 442 -9.04 -48.61 -17.85
CA LYS A 442 -8.31 -48.45 -16.60
C LYS A 442 -9.39 -48.32 -15.54
N THR A 443 -9.79 -49.42 -14.90
CA THR A 443 -10.63 -49.37 -13.71
C THR A 443 -9.81 -48.66 -12.65
N GLU A 444 -10.18 -47.41 -12.38
CA GLU A 444 -9.69 -46.67 -11.23
C GLU A 444 -10.04 -47.51 -10.00
N LYS A 445 -9.02 -47.99 -9.28
CA LYS A 445 -9.24 -48.79 -8.07
C LYS A 445 -9.83 -47.87 -7.00
N VAL A 446 -10.95 -48.29 -6.39
CA VAL A 446 -11.75 -47.47 -5.47
C VAL A 446 -11.70 -48.05 -4.05
N ILE A 447 -11.44 -47.21 -3.05
CA ILE A 447 -11.67 -47.49 -1.63
C ILE A 447 -13.05 -46.93 -1.28
N THR A 448 -13.99 -47.77 -0.84
CA THR A 448 -15.33 -47.32 -0.44
C THR A 448 -15.50 -47.44 1.08
N LEU A 449 -15.91 -46.35 1.73
CA LEU A 449 -16.31 -46.30 3.13
C LEU A 449 -17.84 -46.23 3.19
N ALA A 450 -18.48 -47.20 3.85
CA ALA A 450 -19.94 -47.28 3.98
C ALA A 450 -20.33 -47.82 5.36
N ALA A 451 -21.39 -47.29 5.98
CA ALA A 451 -21.91 -47.84 7.23
C ALA A 451 -22.75 -49.13 6.97
N GLU A 452 -22.63 -50.13 7.85
CA GLU A 452 -23.29 -51.44 7.67
C GLU A 452 -24.79 -51.44 8.04
N ASP A 453 -25.28 -50.50 8.86
CA ASP A 453 -26.70 -50.44 9.28
C ASP A 453 -27.12 -49.00 9.67
N CYS A 454 -27.81 -48.27 8.78
CA CYS A 454 -28.41 -46.96 9.08
C CYS A 454 -29.94 -47.06 9.06
N ASN A 455 -30.57 -47.07 10.24
CA ASN A 455 -32.03 -47.20 10.32
C ASN A 455 -32.72 -46.09 11.15
N LEU A 456 -32.09 -44.91 11.33
CA LEU A 456 -32.65 -43.61 11.73
C LEU A 456 -31.49 -42.65 12.08
N ILE A 457 -31.71 -41.34 11.86
CA ILE A 457 -30.76 -40.19 11.89
C ILE A 457 -29.79 -40.13 13.11
N SER A 458 -29.98 -40.92 14.17
CA SER A 458 -29.20 -40.80 15.41
C SER A 458 -28.43 -42.06 15.86
N LYS A 459 -28.40 -43.17 15.09
CA LYS A 459 -27.75 -44.43 15.51
C LYS A 459 -27.02 -45.22 14.41
N CYS A 460 -26.33 -44.56 13.48
CA CYS A 460 -25.43 -45.30 12.58
C CYS A 460 -24.12 -45.65 13.31
N ARG A 461 -23.73 -46.94 13.33
CA ARG A 461 -22.33 -47.33 13.62
C ARG A 461 -21.52 -47.03 12.36
N GLY A 462 -20.95 -45.83 12.28
CA GLY A 462 -20.24 -45.38 11.09
C GLY A 462 -18.95 -46.16 10.83
N SER A 463 -18.67 -46.47 9.57
CA SER A 463 -17.35 -46.91 9.15
C SER A 463 -16.42 -45.72 9.11
N SER A 464 -15.36 -45.77 9.93
CA SER A 464 -14.35 -44.71 10.03
C SER A 464 -13.01 -45.17 9.47
N MET A 465 -12.39 -44.37 8.62
CA MET A 465 -10.98 -44.54 8.26
C MET A 465 -10.18 -43.37 8.83
N ARG A 466 -9.22 -43.65 9.71
CA ARG A 466 -8.27 -42.65 10.22
C ARG A 466 -6.88 -42.91 9.65
N LEU A 467 -6.25 -41.86 9.14
CA LEU A 467 -4.90 -41.92 8.60
C LEU A 467 -3.83 -42.00 9.70
N GLY A 468 -2.82 -42.84 9.46
CA GLY A 468 -1.66 -43.05 10.33
C GLY A 468 -0.38 -42.53 9.70
N LYS A 469 0.77 -42.73 10.36
CA LYS A 469 2.08 -42.25 9.89
C LYS A 469 2.47 -42.81 8.50
N ASP A 470 2.04 -44.04 8.19
CA ASP A 470 2.33 -44.73 6.93
C ASP A 470 1.06 -44.80 6.06
N ASN A 471 0.79 -43.74 5.30
CA ASN A 471 -0.39 -43.69 4.44
C ASN A 471 -0.17 -44.47 3.14
N HIS A 472 -0.70 -45.68 3.05
CA HIS A 472 -0.63 -46.55 1.86
C HIS A 472 -1.84 -46.44 0.91
N LEU A 473 -2.53 -45.30 0.90
CA LEU A 473 -3.74 -45.10 0.09
C LEU A 473 -3.49 -45.17 -1.43
N GLY A 474 -2.23 -45.06 -1.87
CA GLY A 474 -1.88 -45.07 -3.29
C GLY A 474 -2.63 -44.00 -4.08
N LYS A 475 -2.88 -44.25 -5.38
CA LYS A 475 -3.67 -43.35 -6.26
C LYS A 475 -5.14 -43.75 -6.36
N TYR A 476 -5.71 -44.37 -5.32
CA TYR A 476 -7.09 -44.85 -5.35
C TYR A 476 -8.10 -43.70 -5.22
N LEU A 477 -9.24 -43.86 -5.88
CA LEU A 477 -10.42 -43.02 -5.62
C LEU A 477 -10.97 -43.39 -4.24
N ILE A 478 -11.24 -42.41 -3.39
CA ILE A 478 -11.87 -42.64 -2.09
C ILE A 478 -13.33 -42.25 -2.19
N ARG A 479 -14.24 -43.19 -2.01
CA ARG A 479 -15.69 -42.97 -2.01
C ARG A 479 -16.23 -43.09 -0.60
N ILE A 480 -16.90 -42.05 -0.11
CA ILE A 480 -17.51 -42.01 1.22
C ILE A 480 -19.02 -41.98 1.05
N LEU A 481 -19.70 -43.02 1.55
CA LEU A 481 -21.15 -43.17 1.52
C LEU A 481 -21.78 -42.73 2.85
N ASP A 482 -23.11 -42.78 2.91
CA ASP A 482 -23.90 -42.41 4.09
C ASP A 482 -23.40 -43.08 5.38
N GLY A 483 -23.29 -42.27 6.43
CA GLY A 483 -22.88 -42.69 7.77
C GLY A 483 -21.39 -42.98 7.95
N ALA A 484 -20.55 -42.83 6.92
CA ALA A 484 -19.10 -43.05 7.01
C ALA A 484 -18.31 -41.73 7.07
N TYR A 485 -17.06 -41.78 7.56
CA TYR A 485 -16.15 -40.63 7.52
C TYR A 485 -14.68 -41.02 7.31
N LEU A 486 -13.93 -40.09 6.69
CA LEU A 486 -12.48 -40.13 6.59
C LEU A 486 -11.86 -39.09 7.54
N ASP A 487 -11.04 -39.54 8.48
CA ASP A 487 -10.22 -38.69 9.35
C ASP A 487 -8.79 -38.60 8.84
N LEU A 488 -8.42 -37.43 8.32
CA LEU A 488 -7.10 -37.15 7.77
C LEU A 488 -6.00 -37.07 8.84
N ASN A 489 -6.36 -36.81 10.11
CA ASN A 489 -5.42 -36.79 11.23
C ASN A 489 -4.13 -35.98 10.96
N GLY A 490 -4.26 -34.82 10.31
CA GLY A 490 -3.15 -33.93 10.00
C GLY A 490 -2.24 -34.35 8.85
N HIS A 491 -2.65 -35.32 8.04
CA HIS A 491 -1.89 -35.80 6.88
C HIS A 491 -2.33 -35.14 5.57
N THR A 492 -1.40 -35.12 4.61
CA THR A 492 -1.65 -34.70 3.23
C THR A 492 -1.89 -35.90 2.33
N ILE A 493 -2.94 -35.86 1.50
CA ILE A 493 -3.25 -36.89 0.50
C ILE A 493 -3.55 -36.26 -0.87
N SER A 494 -3.33 -37.00 -1.96
CA SER A 494 -3.58 -36.55 -3.34
C SER A 494 -4.69 -37.35 -4.04
N ASN A 495 -5.39 -38.20 -3.29
CA ASN A 495 -6.48 -39.03 -3.79
C ASN A 495 -7.67 -38.16 -4.20
N LYS A 496 -8.34 -38.53 -5.29
CA LYS A 496 -9.68 -38.03 -5.59
C LYS A 496 -10.66 -38.55 -4.55
N ILE A 497 -11.63 -37.71 -4.15
CA ILE A 497 -12.61 -38.05 -3.13
C ILE A 497 -14.03 -37.83 -3.66
N GLU A 498 -14.87 -38.85 -3.55
CA GLU A 498 -16.31 -38.77 -3.80
C GLU A 498 -17.05 -38.78 -2.47
N LEU A 499 -17.82 -37.73 -2.20
CA LEU A 499 -18.65 -37.58 -1.01
C LEU A 499 -20.11 -37.78 -1.41
N ASN A 500 -20.59 -39.03 -1.29
CA ASN A 500 -21.93 -39.45 -1.72
C ASN A 500 -22.85 -39.76 -0.53
N GLY A 501 -22.65 -39.10 0.62
CA GLY A 501 -23.50 -39.31 1.78
C GLY A 501 -23.36 -38.39 2.99
N PHE A 502 -24.35 -38.44 3.89
CA PHE A 502 -24.41 -37.73 5.18
C PHE A 502 -23.43 -38.41 6.15
N GLY A 503 -22.29 -37.78 6.44
CA GLY A 503 -21.37 -38.31 7.46
C GLY A 503 -21.99 -38.30 8.87
N ILE A 504 -21.22 -38.66 9.90
CA ILE A 504 -21.67 -38.54 11.30
C ILE A 504 -21.33 -37.17 11.87
N GLY A 505 -22.24 -36.48 12.58
CA GLY A 505 -22.01 -35.28 13.42
C GLY A 505 -21.10 -34.18 12.83
N SER A 506 -19.79 -34.40 12.87
CA SER A 506 -18.68 -33.60 12.30
C SER A 506 -18.56 -33.67 10.76
N GLY A 507 -19.22 -34.64 10.13
CA GLY A 507 -19.37 -34.88 8.69
C GLY A 507 -18.38 -35.86 8.06
N SER A 508 -18.41 -35.95 6.72
CA SER A 508 -17.84 -37.09 5.95
C SER A 508 -16.32 -37.02 5.76
N LEU A 509 -15.72 -35.83 5.91
CA LEU A 509 -14.26 -35.62 5.84
C LEU A 509 -13.83 -34.76 7.02
N ILE A 510 -12.97 -35.27 7.89
CA ILE A 510 -12.57 -34.59 9.13
C ILE A 510 -11.06 -34.56 9.30
N ASN A 511 -10.59 -33.66 10.16
CA ASN A 511 -9.23 -33.66 10.69
C ASN A 511 -9.32 -33.56 12.20
N SER A 512 -8.93 -34.63 12.89
CA SER A 512 -8.89 -34.68 14.35
C SER A 512 -7.59 -34.11 14.94
N SER A 513 -6.57 -33.81 14.14
CA SER A 513 -5.31 -33.26 14.65
C SER A 513 -5.46 -31.78 15.01
N VAL A 514 -5.25 -31.44 16.28
CA VAL A 514 -5.34 -30.04 16.79
C VAL A 514 -4.12 -29.19 16.45
N THR A 515 -2.99 -29.81 16.11
CA THR A 515 -1.71 -29.13 15.87
C THR A 515 -1.30 -29.09 14.41
N THR A 516 -1.80 -30.01 13.58
CA THR A 516 -1.40 -30.13 12.18
C THR A 516 -2.59 -29.99 11.24
N THR A 517 -2.43 -29.09 10.27
CA THR A 517 -3.38 -28.93 9.16
C THR A 517 -3.31 -30.15 8.24
N ALA A 518 -4.47 -30.69 7.87
CA ALA A 518 -4.55 -31.73 6.85
C ALA A 518 -4.81 -31.11 5.48
N THR A 519 -4.28 -31.71 4.41
CA THR A 519 -4.41 -31.19 3.05
C THR A 519 -4.85 -32.27 2.07
N THR A 520 -5.78 -31.96 1.17
CA THR A 520 -6.14 -32.85 0.05
C THR A 520 -5.90 -32.13 -1.27
N SER A 521 -5.01 -32.64 -2.13
CA SER A 521 -4.76 -32.05 -3.46
C SER A 521 -5.52 -32.71 -4.60
N GLY A 522 -6.20 -33.84 -4.35
CA GLY A 522 -7.07 -34.47 -5.35
C GLY A 522 -8.44 -33.80 -5.43
N ASP A 523 -9.07 -33.87 -6.60
CA ASP A 523 -10.41 -33.35 -6.84
C ASP A 523 -11.45 -33.97 -5.91
N ILE A 524 -12.47 -33.17 -5.57
CA ILE A 524 -13.59 -33.60 -4.72
C ILE A 524 -14.88 -33.51 -5.52
N LEU A 525 -15.65 -34.59 -5.53
CA LEU A 525 -16.97 -34.65 -6.13
C LEU A 525 -18.02 -34.76 -5.02
N LEU A 526 -18.89 -33.74 -4.94
CA LEU A 526 -20.05 -33.70 -4.06
C LEU A 526 -21.24 -34.35 -4.77
N GLY A 527 -21.62 -35.55 -4.34
CA GLY A 527 -22.79 -36.24 -4.85
C GLY A 527 -24.12 -35.66 -4.34
N SER A 528 -25.20 -35.91 -5.07
CA SER A 528 -26.57 -35.75 -4.58
C SER A 528 -27.03 -37.07 -3.94
N SER A 529 -27.13 -37.16 -2.62
CA SER A 529 -27.68 -38.35 -1.98
C SER A 529 -29.21 -38.36 -2.12
N LYS A 530 -29.76 -39.44 -2.70
CA LYS A 530 -31.17 -39.80 -2.49
C LYS A 530 -31.23 -40.77 -1.31
N TYR A 531 -32.02 -40.45 -0.30
CA TYR A 531 -32.30 -41.34 0.83
C TYR A 531 -33.06 -42.58 0.33
N GLN A 532 -32.55 -43.80 0.57
CA GLN A 532 -33.32 -45.03 0.35
C GLN A 532 -33.98 -45.47 1.64
N LEU A 533 -35.31 -45.49 1.64
CA LEU A 533 -36.09 -46.20 2.67
C LEU A 533 -35.98 -47.71 2.43
N LYS A 534 -36.07 -48.52 3.51
CA LYS A 534 -36.04 -50.00 3.46
C LYS A 534 -37.06 -50.64 2.50
N SER A 535 -38.03 -49.90 1.98
CA SER A 535 -39.03 -50.35 1.00
C SER A 535 -38.59 -50.26 -0.46
N GLY A 536 -37.39 -49.72 -0.77
CA GLY A 536 -36.92 -49.56 -2.15
C GLY A 536 -37.50 -48.34 -2.88
N GLU A 537 -38.20 -47.46 -2.17
CA GLU A 537 -38.66 -46.17 -2.70
C GLU A 537 -37.72 -45.03 -2.26
N TYR A 538 -37.39 -44.16 -3.21
CA TYR A 538 -36.61 -42.94 -2.99
C TYR A 538 -37.57 -41.80 -2.63
N SER A 539 -37.35 -41.10 -1.51
CA SER A 539 -38.11 -39.87 -1.24
C SER A 539 -37.54 -38.70 -2.06
N ASP A 540 -38.40 -37.93 -2.71
CA ASP A 540 -38.06 -36.66 -3.40
C ASP A 540 -37.75 -35.50 -2.42
N GLU A 541 -37.81 -35.76 -1.12
CA GLU A 541 -37.38 -34.80 -0.10
C GLU A 541 -35.85 -34.67 -0.18
N GLN A 542 -35.39 -33.64 -0.91
CA GLN A 542 -34.01 -33.20 -0.98
C GLN A 542 -33.53 -32.83 0.44
N ILE A 543 -33.01 -33.81 1.17
CA ILE A 543 -32.20 -33.54 2.35
C ILE A 543 -30.78 -33.35 1.81
N ASN A 544 -30.32 -32.10 1.76
CA ASN A 544 -29.00 -31.76 1.23
C ASN A 544 -27.90 -32.50 2.01
N PRO A 545 -26.95 -33.18 1.34
CA PRO A 545 -25.92 -33.97 2.00
C PRO A 545 -25.14 -33.09 2.99
N LEU A 546 -25.18 -33.50 4.26
CA LEU A 546 -24.44 -32.91 5.37
C LEU A 546 -22.97 -33.29 5.23
N VAL A 547 -22.28 -32.69 4.26
CA VAL A 547 -20.82 -32.76 4.18
C VAL A 547 -20.29 -31.82 5.23
N GLY A 548 -20.31 -32.24 6.50
CA GLY A 548 -19.54 -31.57 7.54
C GLY A 548 -18.05 -31.76 7.27
N ILE A 549 -17.34 -30.66 7.13
CA ILE A 549 -15.89 -30.67 7.20
C ILE A 549 -15.52 -30.00 8.52
N GLY A 550 -15.34 -30.80 9.57
CA GLY A 550 -15.01 -30.25 10.89
C GLY A 550 -15.04 -31.20 12.07
N ALA A 551 -13.85 -31.67 12.46
CA ALA A 551 -13.47 -31.93 13.85
C ALA A 551 -12.22 -31.05 14.15
N THR A 552 -11.61 -31.21 15.32
CA THR A 552 -10.73 -30.25 16.03
C THR A 552 -9.50 -29.62 15.33
N GLY A 553 -9.25 -29.87 14.03
CA GLY A 553 -8.11 -29.38 13.23
C GLY A 553 -8.47 -28.63 11.93
N ASN A 554 -7.49 -27.91 11.36
CA ASN A 554 -7.65 -27.19 10.07
C ASN A 554 -7.59 -28.15 8.87
N ILE A 555 -8.29 -27.83 7.78
CA ILE A 555 -8.27 -28.59 6.52
C ILE A 555 -8.07 -27.65 5.33
N ILE A 556 -7.20 -28.04 4.39
CA ILE A 556 -7.02 -27.36 3.09
C ILE A 556 -7.45 -28.31 1.97
N LEU A 557 -8.40 -27.86 1.15
CA LEU A 557 -8.82 -28.54 -0.07
C LEU A 557 -8.19 -27.82 -1.26
N SER A 558 -7.10 -28.36 -1.77
CA SER A 558 -6.35 -27.82 -2.92
C SER A 558 -6.75 -28.43 -4.26
N GLY A 559 -7.69 -29.38 -4.28
CA GLY A 559 -8.30 -29.89 -5.51
C GLY A 559 -9.61 -29.18 -5.83
N LYS A 560 -10.06 -29.28 -7.09
CA LYS A 560 -11.34 -28.69 -7.53
C LYS A 560 -12.51 -29.41 -6.86
N ILE A 561 -13.46 -28.66 -6.28
CA ILE A 561 -14.74 -29.21 -5.80
C ILE A 561 -15.79 -29.06 -6.90
N SER A 562 -16.50 -30.15 -7.22
CA SER A 562 -17.53 -30.20 -8.26
C SER A 562 -18.73 -31.06 -7.82
N GLY A 563 -19.78 -31.16 -8.65
CA GLY A 563 -20.94 -32.02 -8.40
C GLY A 563 -22.20 -31.29 -7.94
N SER A 564 -23.28 -32.01 -7.72
CA SER A 564 -24.60 -31.43 -7.42
C SER A 564 -24.87 -31.22 -5.92
N GLY A 565 -24.03 -31.77 -5.04
CA GLY A 565 -24.21 -31.68 -3.59
C GLY A 565 -23.92 -30.30 -2.98
N SER A 566 -24.39 -30.12 -1.74
CA SER A 566 -24.11 -28.94 -0.89
C SER A 566 -22.81 -29.09 -0.10
N LEU A 567 -22.22 -27.95 0.28
CA LEU A 567 -21.03 -27.88 1.15
C LEU A 567 -21.42 -27.37 2.54
N THR A 568 -21.03 -28.08 3.62
CA THR A 568 -21.31 -27.65 5.01
C THR A 568 -20.04 -27.55 5.86
N LYS A 569 -19.69 -26.35 6.30
CA LYS A 569 -18.58 -26.15 7.23
C LYS A 569 -19.06 -26.28 8.68
N ASN A 570 -18.52 -27.28 9.39
CA ASN A 570 -18.75 -27.54 10.82
C ASN A 570 -17.47 -27.33 11.64
N GLY A 571 -17.59 -27.25 12.97
CA GLY A 571 -16.47 -27.14 13.91
C GLY A 571 -15.72 -25.80 13.90
N ASP A 572 -14.98 -25.51 14.96
CA ASP A 572 -14.47 -24.16 15.24
C ASP A 572 -13.22 -23.75 14.42
N LYS A 573 -12.64 -24.68 13.65
CA LYS A 573 -11.39 -24.49 12.91
C LYS A 573 -11.60 -23.98 11.48
N VAL A 574 -10.49 -23.82 10.74
CA VAL A 574 -10.49 -23.27 9.38
C VAL A 574 -10.63 -24.39 8.35
N LEU A 575 -11.55 -24.21 7.40
CA LEU A 575 -11.57 -24.93 6.13
C LEU A 575 -11.15 -23.97 5.03
N THR A 576 -10.12 -24.34 4.26
CA THR A 576 -9.64 -23.57 3.11
C THR A 576 -10.03 -24.25 1.80
N LEU A 577 -10.63 -23.50 0.87
CA LEU A 577 -10.87 -23.91 -0.51
C LEU A 577 -9.89 -23.16 -1.42
N SER A 578 -8.96 -23.87 -2.06
CA SER A 578 -7.86 -23.22 -2.78
C SER A 578 -8.11 -23.00 -4.28
N GLU A 579 -8.93 -23.85 -4.90
CA GLU A 579 -9.17 -23.88 -6.35
C GLU A 579 -10.53 -23.28 -6.75
N ASN A 580 -10.75 -23.09 -8.04
CA ASN A 580 -12.06 -22.67 -8.58
C ASN A 580 -13.08 -23.81 -8.51
N ASN A 581 -14.09 -23.65 -7.65
CA ASN A 581 -15.08 -24.67 -7.33
C ASN A 581 -16.36 -24.51 -8.15
N SER A 582 -16.86 -25.62 -8.70
CA SER A 582 -18.01 -25.66 -9.62
C SER A 582 -19.10 -26.63 -9.16
N TYR A 583 -19.23 -26.90 -7.86
CA TYR A 583 -20.39 -27.63 -7.32
C TYR A 583 -21.65 -26.77 -7.49
N THR A 584 -22.86 -27.33 -7.47
CA THR A 584 -24.10 -26.56 -7.69
C THR A 584 -24.97 -26.37 -6.44
N GLY A 585 -24.83 -27.20 -5.41
CA GLY A 585 -25.59 -27.07 -4.16
C GLY A 585 -25.16 -25.89 -3.29
N ALA A 586 -26.00 -25.51 -2.32
CA ALA A 586 -25.76 -24.38 -1.41
C ALA A 586 -24.57 -24.61 -0.45
N THR A 587 -24.02 -23.52 0.10
CA THR A 587 -22.94 -23.53 1.10
C THR A 587 -23.45 -23.07 2.46
N THR A 588 -23.21 -23.84 3.51
CA THR A 588 -23.59 -23.51 4.89
C THR A 588 -22.35 -23.48 5.79
N ILE A 589 -22.20 -22.44 6.62
CA ILE A 589 -21.14 -22.30 7.62
C ILE A 589 -21.79 -22.28 9.00
N ASN A 590 -21.80 -23.43 9.68
CA ASN A 590 -22.43 -23.56 11.00
C ASN A 590 -21.51 -23.05 12.14
N ALA A 591 -20.20 -23.19 11.99
CA ALA A 591 -19.20 -22.77 12.98
C ALA A 591 -17.79 -22.65 12.35
N GLY A 592 -16.90 -21.96 13.07
CA GLY A 592 -15.51 -21.73 12.66
C GLY A 592 -15.40 -20.89 11.39
N THR A 593 -14.33 -21.10 10.63
CA THR A 593 -14.00 -20.26 9.46
C THR A 593 -14.05 -21.06 8.16
N LEU A 594 -14.75 -20.55 7.15
CA LEU A 594 -14.58 -20.95 5.75
C LEU A 594 -13.72 -19.89 5.06
N PHE A 595 -12.53 -20.27 4.59
CA PHE A 595 -11.61 -19.43 3.83
C PHE A 595 -11.59 -19.87 2.37
N VAL A 596 -11.71 -18.93 1.44
CA VAL A 596 -11.95 -19.23 0.03
C VAL A 596 -10.95 -18.47 -0.84
N SER A 597 -9.85 -19.10 -1.24
CA SER A 597 -8.85 -18.47 -2.12
C SER A 597 -9.04 -18.74 -3.61
N GLY A 598 -9.92 -19.67 -4.00
CA GLY A 598 -10.40 -19.81 -5.38
C GLY A 598 -11.85 -19.35 -5.53
N ASP A 599 -12.45 -19.49 -6.72
CA ASP A 599 -13.85 -19.13 -6.94
C ASP A 599 -14.85 -20.07 -6.23
N ILE A 600 -15.95 -19.53 -5.72
CA ILE A 600 -17.17 -20.27 -5.36
C ILE A 600 -18.23 -19.78 -6.34
N ASP A 601 -18.54 -20.61 -7.33
CA ASP A 601 -19.51 -20.38 -8.41
C ASP A 601 -20.58 -19.30 -8.11
N SER A 602 -20.70 -18.32 -9.01
CA SER A 602 -21.64 -17.19 -9.03
C SER A 602 -23.13 -17.47 -8.75
N THR A 603 -23.56 -18.73 -8.79
CA THR A 603 -24.94 -19.16 -8.56
C THR A 603 -25.27 -19.48 -7.09
N LYS A 604 -24.32 -19.35 -6.16
CA LYS A 604 -24.44 -19.92 -4.81
C LYS A 604 -25.11 -19.03 -3.78
N THR A 605 -25.98 -19.63 -2.97
CA THR A 605 -26.41 -19.07 -1.67
C THR A 605 -25.46 -19.56 -0.57
N ILE A 606 -24.94 -18.62 0.22
CA ILE A 606 -24.13 -18.87 1.41
C ILE A 606 -24.95 -18.54 2.65
N THR A 607 -25.18 -19.52 3.52
CA THR A 607 -25.74 -19.29 4.86
C THR A 607 -24.60 -19.32 5.88
N ASN A 608 -24.37 -18.23 6.60
CA ASN A 608 -23.24 -18.09 7.52
C ASN A 608 -23.66 -17.77 8.96
N ILE A 609 -23.29 -18.65 9.89
CA ILE A 609 -23.39 -18.47 11.35
C ILE A 609 -21.99 -18.30 11.97
N GLY A 610 -20.94 -18.79 11.29
CA GLY A 610 -19.54 -18.64 11.67
C GLY A 610 -18.83 -17.44 11.01
N THR A 611 -17.64 -17.66 10.47
CA THR A 611 -16.84 -16.66 9.75
C THR A 611 -16.66 -17.07 8.29
N PHE A 612 -17.11 -16.24 7.36
CA PHE A 612 -16.83 -16.39 5.93
C PHE A 612 -15.69 -15.46 5.52
N VAL A 613 -14.61 -16.00 4.95
CA VAL A 613 -13.40 -15.23 4.60
C VAL A 613 -13.09 -15.38 3.11
N LEU A 614 -12.99 -14.25 2.40
CA LEU A 614 -12.52 -14.24 1.01
C LEU A 614 -10.99 -14.21 0.93
N GLY A 615 -10.43 -15.07 0.10
CA GLY A 615 -9.03 -15.12 -0.33
C GLY A 615 -8.84 -14.81 -1.83
N ALA A 616 -9.93 -14.54 -2.55
CA ALA A 616 -9.99 -14.06 -3.93
C ALA A 616 -11.31 -13.29 -4.16
N ASN A 617 -11.41 -12.51 -5.23
CA ASN A 617 -12.68 -11.88 -5.62
C ASN A 617 -13.72 -12.97 -5.93
N ALA A 618 -14.93 -12.81 -5.43
CA ALA A 618 -16.01 -13.78 -5.60
C ALA A 618 -17.27 -13.10 -6.14
N ILE A 619 -17.99 -13.83 -6.98
CA ILE A 619 -19.37 -13.54 -7.35
C ILE A 619 -20.21 -14.65 -6.72
N ILE A 620 -21.34 -14.32 -6.11
CA ILE A 620 -22.25 -15.31 -5.51
C ILE A 620 -23.71 -14.86 -5.71
N SER A 621 -24.67 -15.73 -5.45
CA SER A 621 -26.09 -15.41 -5.60
C SER A 621 -26.64 -14.66 -4.39
N GLU A 622 -26.30 -15.09 -3.18
CA GLU A 622 -26.81 -14.53 -1.92
C GLU A 622 -25.88 -14.85 -0.72
N VAL A 623 -25.74 -13.93 0.25
CA VAL A 623 -25.21 -14.25 1.60
C VAL A 623 -26.25 -13.93 2.67
N VAL A 624 -26.79 -14.98 3.28
CA VAL A 624 -27.57 -14.87 4.51
C VAL A 624 -26.61 -15.09 5.68
N SER A 625 -26.12 -14.03 6.32
CA SER A 625 -25.21 -14.17 7.46
C SER A 625 -25.80 -13.60 8.76
N SER A 626 -25.78 -14.43 9.79
CA SER A 626 -25.87 -14.01 11.20
C SER A 626 -24.49 -13.97 11.87
N GLY A 627 -23.47 -14.54 11.22
CA GLY A 627 -22.06 -14.49 11.63
C GLY A 627 -21.25 -13.38 10.94
N THR A 628 -19.92 -13.52 10.96
CA THR A 628 -18.97 -12.55 10.42
C THR A 628 -18.67 -12.81 8.95
N ILE A 629 -18.73 -11.77 8.12
CA ILE A 629 -18.19 -11.78 6.75
C ILE A 629 -16.91 -10.94 6.76
N ASN A 630 -15.79 -11.58 6.43
CA ASN A 630 -14.48 -10.96 6.30
C ASN A 630 -14.08 -10.95 4.82
N LEU A 631 -14.10 -9.77 4.22
CA LEU A 631 -13.74 -9.59 2.82
C LEU A 631 -12.23 -9.63 2.58
N ASN A 632 -11.40 -9.62 3.63
CA ASN A 632 -9.97 -9.33 3.56
C ASN A 632 -9.73 -8.10 2.66
N LYS A 633 -9.17 -8.28 1.46
CA LYS A 633 -8.97 -7.25 0.42
C LYS A 633 -9.78 -7.48 -0.86
N TYR A 634 -10.68 -8.45 -0.85
CA TYR A 634 -11.30 -8.99 -2.05
C TYR A 634 -12.75 -8.51 -2.22
N ILE A 635 -13.18 -8.48 -3.47
CA ILE A 635 -14.51 -8.04 -3.87
C ILE A 635 -15.50 -9.20 -3.71
N LEU A 636 -16.62 -8.94 -3.04
CA LEU A 636 -17.77 -9.85 -3.00
C LEU A 636 -18.92 -9.22 -3.79
N SER A 637 -19.21 -9.76 -4.98
CA SER A 637 -20.37 -9.35 -5.80
C SER A 637 -21.54 -10.30 -5.58
N VAL A 638 -22.76 -9.77 -5.48
CA VAL A 638 -23.96 -10.57 -5.24
C VAL A 638 -24.97 -10.35 -6.37
N ASN A 639 -25.35 -11.43 -7.05
CA ASN A 639 -26.14 -11.36 -8.28
C ASN A 639 -27.61 -11.02 -8.03
N SER A 640 -28.25 -11.52 -6.96
CA SER A 640 -29.72 -11.36 -6.78
C SER A 640 -30.24 -11.37 -5.33
N GLY A 641 -29.44 -11.80 -4.34
CA GLY A 641 -29.87 -11.92 -2.94
C GLY A 641 -29.33 -10.84 -2.01
N ASN A 642 -29.74 -10.87 -0.73
CA ASN A 642 -29.27 -9.94 0.28
C ASN A 642 -27.83 -10.25 0.71
N ILE A 643 -27.09 -9.25 1.20
CA ILE A 643 -26.01 -9.46 2.17
C ILE A 643 -26.54 -8.98 3.52
N SER A 644 -26.66 -9.90 4.46
CA SER A 644 -26.93 -9.62 5.88
C SER A 644 -25.72 -10.06 6.70
N GLY A 645 -25.47 -9.46 7.86
CA GLY A 645 -24.44 -9.90 8.81
C GLY A 645 -23.43 -8.83 9.23
N LEU A 646 -22.57 -9.19 10.19
CA LEU A 646 -21.47 -8.33 10.63
C LEU A 646 -20.36 -8.39 9.57
N ILE A 647 -20.30 -7.37 8.71
CA ILE A 647 -19.18 -7.20 7.77
C ILE A 647 -18.04 -6.54 8.54
N THR A 648 -17.05 -7.33 8.93
CA THR A 648 -15.84 -6.81 9.58
C THR A 648 -14.68 -6.84 8.60
N ASP A 649 -13.84 -5.83 8.68
CA ASP A 649 -12.41 -6.09 8.64
C ASP A 649 -11.97 -6.38 10.07
N ALA A 650 -11.79 -7.65 10.43
CA ALA A 650 -10.96 -8.07 11.55
C ALA A 650 -10.91 -9.59 11.67
N ILE A 651 -9.70 -10.14 11.61
CA ILE A 651 -9.37 -11.22 12.55
C ILE A 651 -8.77 -10.53 13.78
N ALA A 652 -9.45 -10.67 14.92
CA ALA A 652 -9.07 -10.14 16.24
C ALA A 652 -7.87 -10.87 16.89
N THR A 653 -7.00 -11.48 16.09
CA THR A 653 -5.70 -12.02 16.48
C THR A 653 -4.69 -11.65 15.40
N PRO A 654 -3.49 -11.13 15.73
CA PRO A 654 -2.54 -10.65 14.75
C PRO A 654 -2.10 -11.79 13.82
N ILE A 655 -2.60 -11.79 12.58
CA ILE A 655 -2.03 -12.61 11.50
C ILE A 655 -0.88 -11.80 10.91
N THR A 656 0.33 -12.24 11.21
CA THR A 656 1.60 -11.59 10.82
C THR A 656 2.05 -11.94 9.39
N ASN A 657 1.25 -12.69 8.62
CA ASN A 657 1.65 -13.25 7.31
C ASN A 657 0.62 -12.97 6.20
N LEU A 658 0.31 -11.70 5.92
CA LEU A 658 -0.19 -11.31 4.60
C LEU A 658 0.63 -10.08 4.12
N PRO A 659 1.09 -10.08 2.86
CA PRO A 659 1.88 -8.99 2.30
C PRO A 659 1.06 -7.70 2.30
N ALA A 660 1.71 -6.58 2.67
CA ALA A 660 1.00 -5.31 2.82
C ALA A 660 0.38 -4.80 1.50
N SER A 661 0.65 -5.41 0.33
CA SER A 661 0.10 -5.05 -0.99
C SER A 661 -1.43 -5.15 -1.06
N SER A 662 -2.03 -5.51 0.07
CA SER A 662 -3.45 -5.54 0.40
C SER A 662 -3.93 -4.30 1.18
N ARG A 663 -3.04 -3.34 1.50
CA ARG A 663 -3.28 -2.12 2.28
C ARG A 663 -3.27 -0.84 1.44
N LYS A 664 -3.07 -0.94 0.11
CA LYS A 664 -2.88 0.20 -0.80
C LYS A 664 -3.95 0.43 -1.87
N ASP A 665 -4.99 -0.40 -1.93
CA ASP A 665 -6.20 0.03 -2.63
C ASP A 665 -7.07 0.81 -1.64
N LYS A 666 -6.77 2.11 -1.48
CA LYS A 666 -7.78 3.06 -0.98
C LYS A 666 -8.88 3.17 -2.04
N ASN A 667 -9.80 2.20 -2.05
CA ASN A 667 -11.04 1.99 -2.85
C ASN A 667 -10.96 0.59 -3.48
N ILE A 668 -11.70 -0.44 -3.04
CA ILE A 668 -13.12 -0.69 -3.37
C ILE A 668 -13.64 -1.80 -2.42
N TYR A 669 -14.62 -1.51 -1.56
CA TYR A 669 -15.53 -2.56 -1.08
C TYR A 669 -16.89 -2.28 -1.67
N VAL A 670 -17.16 -2.93 -2.80
CA VAL A 670 -18.42 -2.79 -3.50
C VAL A 670 -19.20 -4.08 -3.33
N ILE A 671 -20.33 -3.98 -2.64
CA ILE A 671 -21.48 -4.83 -2.91
C ILE A 671 -22.08 -4.28 -4.20
N SER A 672 -21.55 -4.70 -5.35
CA SER A 672 -22.17 -4.40 -6.64
C SER A 672 -23.22 -5.47 -6.88
N TYR A 673 -24.47 -5.05 -6.91
CA TYR A 673 -25.51 -5.80 -7.59
C TYR A 673 -25.26 -5.68 -9.09
N TYR A 674 -24.78 -6.75 -9.72
CA TYR A 674 -24.86 -6.91 -11.17
C TYR A 674 -26.30 -7.33 -11.54
N SER A 675 -27.26 -6.43 -11.40
CA SER A 675 -28.48 -6.51 -12.21
C SER A 675 -29.17 -5.17 -12.33
N ASN A 676 -29.92 -5.03 -13.41
CA ASN A 676 -30.59 -3.83 -13.87
C ASN A 676 -31.88 -3.59 -13.04
N SER A 677 -31.88 -3.96 -11.76
CA SER A 677 -33.04 -4.11 -10.89
C SER A 677 -32.68 -3.66 -9.47
N SER A 678 -33.28 -2.56 -9.03
CA SER A 678 -33.13 -1.98 -7.69
C SER A 678 -33.53 -2.96 -6.58
N GLY A 679 -32.64 -3.21 -5.61
CA GLY A 679 -32.93 -3.98 -4.38
C GLY A 679 -32.95 -3.10 -3.13
N THR A 680 -33.77 -3.45 -2.13
CA THR A 680 -33.99 -2.70 -0.86
C THR A 680 -32.88 -2.87 0.18
N GLY A 681 -31.69 -3.33 -0.23
CA GLY A 681 -30.58 -3.70 0.67
C GLY A 681 -30.05 -2.51 1.49
N SER A 682 -29.56 -2.78 2.70
CA SER A 682 -29.02 -1.79 3.65
C SER A 682 -27.55 -2.06 3.95
N ILE A 683 -26.75 -1.02 4.22
CA ILE A 683 -25.36 -1.14 4.69
C ILE A 683 -25.29 -0.81 6.17
N ILE A 684 -24.63 -1.63 6.98
CA ILE A 684 -24.35 -1.33 8.40
C ILE A 684 -22.85 -1.45 8.66
N LYS A 685 -22.16 -0.33 8.87
CA LYS A 685 -20.76 -0.28 9.31
C LYS A 685 -20.71 -0.35 10.84
N SER A 686 -20.30 -1.50 11.36
CA SER A 686 -20.04 -1.72 12.79
C SER A 686 -18.58 -2.18 12.97
N GLY A 687 -17.75 -1.41 13.70
CA GLY A 687 -16.33 -1.72 13.92
C GLY A 687 -15.62 -0.63 14.74
N LEU A 688 -14.37 -0.83 15.16
CA LEU A 688 -13.63 0.14 15.99
C LEU A 688 -13.50 1.52 15.31
N SER A 689 -13.30 2.58 16.11
CA SER A 689 -13.21 3.96 15.63
C SER A 689 -12.09 4.20 14.62
N THR A 690 -11.09 3.33 14.52
CA THR A 690 -9.92 3.49 13.63
C THR A 690 -10.11 2.97 12.20
N ASN A 691 -11.20 2.24 11.90
CA ASN A 691 -11.37 1.55 10.61
C ASN A 691 -12.22 2.36 9.62
N THR A 692 -11.72 2.54 8.39
CA THR A 692 -12.42 3.20 7.28
C THR A 692 -12.98 2.20 6.27
N LEU A 693 -14.26 2.33 5.89
CA LEU A 693 -14.90 1.63 4.76
C LEU A 693 -15.00 2.56 3.55
N TYR A 694 -14.42 2.20 2.40
CA TYR A 694 -14.44 3.04 1.20
C TYR A 694 -15.57 2.64 0.23
N LEU A 695 -16.48 3.57 -0.07
CA LEU A 695 -17.54 3.44 -1.09
C LEU A 695 -17.33 4.49 -2.19
N SER A 696 -16.51 4.16 -3.18
CA SER A 696 -15.98 5.16 -4.13
C SER A 696 -16.52 5.06 -5.56
N TYR A 697 -17.47 4.15 -5.76
CA TYR A 697 -18.19 3.93 -7.02
C TYR A 697 -19.70 4.06 -6.78
N ALA A 698 -20.48 4.16 -7.86
CA ALA A 698 -21.93 4.23 -7.77
C ALA A 698 -22.51 2.89 -7.25
N ASN A 699 -23.32 2.95 -6.19
CA ASN A 699 -24.03 1.82 -5.61
C ASN A 699 -25.54 1.94 -5.90
N THR A 700 -26.21 0.81 -6.11
CA THR A 700 -27.62 0.76 -6.61
C THR A 700 -28.65 0.29 -5.59
N TYR A 701 -28.25 0.05 -4.34
CA TYR A 701 -29.18 -0.30 -3.26
C TYR A 701 -30.04 0.90 -2.85
N SER A 702 -31.24 0.64 -2.32
CA SER A 702 -32.20 1.67 -1.87
C SER A 702 -32.55 1.64 -0.38
N GLY A 703 -32.01 0.68 0.39
CA GLY A 703 -32.14 0.64 1.85
C GLY A 703 -31.24 1.66 2.55
N THR A 704 -31.21 1.61 3.88
CA THR A 704 -30.49 2.59 4.72
C THR A 704 -29.00 2.28 4.82
N THR A 705 -28.17 3.31 4.93
CA THR A 705 -26.76 3.17 5.33
C THR A 705 -26.59 3.59 6.78
N THR A 706 -26.06 2.74 7.64
CA THR A 706 -25.89 3.01 9.07
C THR A 706 -24.44 2.86 9.48
N LEU A 707 -23.86 3.91 10.07
CA LEU A 707 -22.50 3.95 10.60
C LEU A 707 -22.59 3.93 12.12
N ASN A 708 -22.30 2.79 12.73
CA ASN A 708 -22.29 2.62 14.18
C ASN A 708 -20.97 3.04 14.82
N ALA A 709 -19.83 2.86 14.13
CA ALA A 709 -18.50 3.30 14.55
C ALA A 709 -17.46 3.22 13.40
N GLY A 710 -16.36 3.98 13.53
CA GLY A 710 -15.32 4.09 12.51
C GLY A 710 -15.73 5.01 11.35
N THR A 711 -14.94 5.02 10.27
CA THR A 711 -15.15 5.92 9.14
C THR A 711 -15.79 5.19 7.94
N VAL A 712 -16.65 5.84 7.17
CA VAL A 712 -16.98 5.47 5.78
C VAL A 712 -16.50 6.60 4.89
N ALA A 713 -15.71 6.33 3.85
CA ALA A 713 -15.19 7.33 2.95
C ALA A 713 -15.80 7.19 1.55
N ILE A 714 -16.23 8.29 0.94
CA ILE A 714 -16.93 8.30 -0.34
C ILE A 714 -16.37 9.32 -1.32
N THR A 715 -16.37 8.95 -2.61
CA THR A 715 -15.97 9.83 -3.73
C THR A 715 -16.96 9.84 -4.89
N ASN A 716 -18.09 9.13 -4.78
CA ASN A 716 -19.11 9.04 -5.82
C ASN A 716 -20.48 9.49 -5.28
N GLU A 717 -21.27 10.20 -6.10
CA GLU A 717 -22.57 10.75 -5.71
C GLU A 717 -23.63 9.69 -5.37
N SER A 718 -23.52 8.48 -5.92
CA SER A 718 -24.39 7.34 -5.60
C SER A 718 -23.70 6.31 -4.71
N ALA A 719 -22.60 6.67 -4.05
CA ALA A 719 -21.85 5.76 -3.18
C ALA A 719 -22.68 5.21 -2.02
N LEU A 720 -23.63 5.98 -1.52
CA LEU A 720 -24.50 5.60 -0.41
C LEU A 720 -25.84 4.99 -0.89
N GLY A 721 -25.92 4.61 -2.18
CA GLY A 721 -27.08 3.98 -2.80
C GLY A 721 -27.77 4.88 -3.83
N LYS A 722 -28.73 4.32 -4.58
CA LYS A 722 -29.56 5.02 -5.55
C LYS A 722 -30.98 5.16 -5.00
N ASN A 723 -31.41 6.39 -4.70
CA ASN A 723 -32.59 6.70 -3.89
C ASN A 723 -32.59 6.00 -2.52
N PRO A 724 -31.53 6.13 -1.71
CA PRO A 724 -31.44 5.48 -0.42
C PRO A 724 -32.48 6.03 0.56
N SER A 725 -32.92 5.18 1.48
CA SER A 725 -33.88 5.53 2.54
C SER A 725 -33.28 6.43 3.63
N GLY A 726 -31.99 6.76 3.54
CA GLY A 726 -31.26 7.68 4.42
C GLY A 726 -30.00 7.06 5.03
N THR A 727 -29.08 7.94 5.45
CA THR A 727 -27.80 7.57 6.08
C THR A 727 -27.80 8.00 7.54
N THR A 728 -27.57 7.06 8.45
CA THR A 728 -27.45 7.31 9.89
C THR A 728 -25.99 7.23 10.33
N ILE A 729 -25.49 8.24 11.02
CA ILE A 729 -24.13 8.34 11.56
C ILE A 729 -24.23 8.48 13.08
N ASN A 730 -23.92 7.40 13.80
CA ASN A 730 -23.97 7.35 15.24
C ASN A 730 -22.68 7.91 15.88
N SER A 731 -22.77 8.24 17.18
CA SER A 731 -21.64 8.81 17.93
C SER A 731 -20.42 7.89 17.89
N GLY A 732 -19.26 8.44 17.50
CA GLY A 732 -18.01 7.69 17.31
C GLY A 732 -17.79 7.16 15.89
N ALA A 733 -18.63 7.56 14.93
CA ALA A 733 -18.46 7.28 13.51
C ALA A 733 -18.30 8.56 12.68
N THR A 734 -17.65 8.44 11.52
CA THR A 734 -17.42 9.55 10.57
C THR A 734 -17.82 9.13 9.16
N LEU A 735 -18.55 9.97 8.43
CA LEU A 735 -18.64 9.91 6.97
C LEU A 735 -17.64 10.91 6.38
N ASP A 736 -16.62 10.40 5.70
CA ASP A 736 -15.56 11.17 5.03
C ASP A 736 -15.89 11.33 3.53
N ILE A 737 -15.78 12.56 3.00
CA ILE A 737 -16.23 12.94 1.66
C ILE A 737 -15.11 13.68 0.92
N SER A 738 -14.76 13.23 -0.29
CA SER A 738 -13.66 13.83 -1.07
C SER A 738 -13.82 13.88 -2.60
N GLY A 739 -15.03 13.64 -3.14
CA GLY A 739 -15.21 13.34 -4.57
C GLY A 739 -15.58 14.48 -5.53
N ASN A 740 -15.76 15.72 -5.07
CA ASN A 740 -16.46 16.78 -5.82
C ASN A 740 -17.94 16.41 -6.12
N ILE A 741 -18.65 15.88 -5.13
CA ILE A 741 -19.96 15.22 -5.31
C ILE A 741 -21.12 16.03 -4.75
N THR A 742 -22.31 15.78 -5.29
CA THR A 742 -23.58 16.26 -4.73
C THR A 742 -24.36 15.11 -4.10
N LEU A 743 -24.68 15.21 -2.81
CA LEU A 743 -25.40 14.19 -2.06
C LEU A 743 -26.79 14.72 -1.69
N ALA A 744 -27.81 14.15 -2.33
CA ALA A 744 -29.22 14.48 -2.09
C ALA A 744 -29.88 13.61 -0.99
N GLU A 745 -29.15 12.65 -0.44
CA GLU A 745 -29.63 11.76 0.60
C GLU A 745 -29.84 12.48 1.94
N SER A 746 -30.83 12.04 2.72
CA SER A 746 -31.05 12.55 4.08
C SER A 746 -30.07 11.90 5.06
N PHE A 747 -29.44 12.71 5.91
CA PHE A 747 -28.50 12.29 6.94
C PHE A 747 -29.11 12.42 8.34
N SER A 748 -28.87 11.45 9.21
CA SER A 748 -29.12 11.53 10.64
C SER A 748 -27.79 11.44 11.37
N ILE A 749 -27.34 12.49 12.05
CA ILE A 749 -25.97 12.56 12.60
C ILE A 749 -25.93 12.70 14.12
N SER A 750 -24.86 12.20 14.73
CA SER A 750 -24.57 12.27 16.16
C SER A 750 -23.06 12.23 16.43
N GLY A 751 -22.61 13.02 17.42
CA GLY A 751 -21.25 12.98 17.97
C GLY A 751 -20.22 13.78 17.17
N THR A 752 -18.99 13.79 17.71
CA THR A 752 -17.85 14.55 17.17
C THR A 752 -17.07 13.78 16.11
N GLY A 753 -17.55 12.61 15.69
CA GLY A 753 -16.83 11.72 14.79
C GLY A 753 -15.77 10.86 15.45
N VAL A 754 -14.97 10.19 14.60
CA VAL A 754 -13.79 9.44 14.96
C VAL A 754 -12.67 10.39 15.42
N LEU A 755 -11.91 9.99 16.45
CA LEU A 755 -10.66 10.64 16.83
C LEU A 755 -9.50 10.06 16.01
N LYS A 756 -8.83 10.90 15.20
CA LYS A 756 -7.66 10.52 14.41
C LYS A 756 -6.50 11.47 14.75
N ASN A 757 -5.36 10.92 15.17
CA ASN A 757 -4.17 11.71 15.56
C ASN A 757 -4.52 12.87 16.52
N THR A 758 -5.34 12.59 17.55
CA THR A 758 -5.86 13.56 18.54
C THR A 758 -6.84 14.62 18.02
N ILE A 759 -7.27 14.54 16.75
CA ILE A 759 -8.24 15.45 16.14
C ILE A 759 -9.57 14.71 15.92
N ASN A 760 -10.68 15.35 16.28
CA ASN A 760 -12.02 14.84 15.98
C ASN A 760 -12.35 15.11 14.51
N GLN A 761 -12.66 14.07 13.75
CA GLN A 761 -12.93 14.20 12.31
C GLN A 761 -14.34 14.73 12.00
N GLY A 762 -15.24 14.85 12.98
CA GLY A 762 -16.64 15.18 12.76
C GLY A 762 -17.46 13.95 12.36
N ALA A 763 -18.76 13.96 12.65
CA ALA A 763 -19.70 12.97 12.14
C ALA A 763 -19.74 13.01 10.60
N ILE A 764 -19.60 14.20 10.01
CA ILE A 764 -19.28 14.37 8.59
C ILE A 764 -17.94 15.09 8.48
N HIS A 765 -17.05 14.56 7.66
CA HIS A 765 -15.72 15.09 7.38
C HIS A 765 -15.59 15.35 5.89
N PHE A 766 -15.17 16.55 5.51
CA PHE A 766 -14.76 16.86 4.14
C PHE A 766 -13.24 16.87 4.08
N SER A 767 -12.65 15.83 3.49
CA SER A 767 -11.20 15.68 3.36
C SER A 767 -10.64 16.15 2.02
N GLY A 768 -11.48 16.41 1.01
CA GLY A 768 -11.05 16.91 -0.30
C GLY A 768 -12.20 17.38 -1.20
N GLY A 769 -11.85 18.02 -2.32
CA GLY A 769 -12.80 18.46 -3.36
C GLY A 769 -13.77 19.57 -2.94
N VAL A 770 -14.76 19.85 -3.78
CA VAL A 770 -15.88 20.79 -3.60
C VAL A 770 -17.19 20.01 -3.58
N ASN A 771 -17.77 19.79 -2.41
CA ASN A 771 -18.94 18.91 -2.24
C ASN A 771 -20.19 19.69 -1.83
N TYR A 772 -21.36 19.14 -2.17
CA TYR A 772 -22.67 19.71 -1.93
C TYR A 772 -23.55 18.71 -1.16
N LEU A 773 -24.00 19.07 0.04
CA LEU A 773 -25.03 18.33 0.77
C LEU A 773 -26.37 19.02 0.59
N THR A 774 -27.33 18.36 -0.04
CA THR A 774 -28.64 18.94 -0.38
C THR A 774 -29.81 18.23 0.28
N GLY A 775 -29.62 16.98 0.73
CA GLY A 775 -30.63 16.26 1.52
C GLY A 775 -30.70 16.74 2.97
N THR A 776 -31.84 16.51 3.64
CA THR A 776 -32.09 16.94 5.03
C THR A 776 -31.05 16.37 6.01
N ILE A 777 -30.54 17.19 6.92
CA ILE A 777 -29.68 16.76 8.03
C ILE A 777 -30.49 16.80 9.33
N THR A 778 -30.63 15.66 9.99
CA THR A 778 -31.31 15.52 11.29
C THR A 778 -30.28 15.30 12.39
N LEU A 779 -30.30 16.13 13.43
CA LEU A 779 -29.46 15.98 14.60
C LEU A 779 -30.16 15.08 15.62
N ASN A 780 -29.50 13.96 15.95
CA ASN A 780 -29.94 13.03 16.99
C ASN A 780 -29.16 13.21 18.31
N ASN A 781 -28.06 13.98 18.28
CA ASN A 781 -27.27 14.42 19.43
C ASN A 781 -26.44 15.65 19.01
N ASN A 782 -25.66 16.25 19.92
CA ASN A 782 -24.60 17.19 19.56
C ASN A 782 -23.70 16.56 18.49
N ALA A 783 -23.43 17.30 17.41
CA ALA A 783 -22.68 16.78 16.27
C ALA A 783 -21.66 17.80 15.75
N THR A 784 -20.61 17.29 15.12
CA THR A 784 -19.59 18.12 14.45
C THR A 784 -19.55 17.80 12.96
N ILE A 785 -19.48 18.83 12.11
CA ILE A 785 -19.10 18.72 10.70
C ILE A 785 -17.75 19.43 10.54
N ARG A 786 -16.79 18.76 9.93
CA ARG A 786 -15.42 19.27 9.79
C ARG A 786 -15.02 19.40 8.33
N ASN A 787 -14.37 20.52 7.99
CA ASN A 787 -13.80 20.76 6.68
C ASN A 787 -12.28 20.91 6.72
N ASP A 788 -11.60 19.88 6.24
CA ASP A 788 -10.15 19.89 6.04
C ASP A 788 -9.78 20.02 4.55
N SER A 789 -10.76 20.09 3.66
CA SER A 789 -10.55 20.42 2.25
C SER A 789 -10.20 21.89 2.05
N SER A 790 -9.31 22.18 1.11
CA SER A 790 -9.05 23.54 0.62
C SER A 790 -10.20 24.11 -0.21
N GLY A 791 -11.12 23.26 -0.68
CA GLY A 791 -12.30 23.66 -1.46
C GLY A 791 -13.47 24.15 -0.61
N THR A 792 -14.32 25.00 -1.18
CA THR A 792 -15.55 25.46 -0.52
C THR A 792 -16.59 24.34 -0.46
N GLN A 793 -17.04 23.98 0.75
CA GLN A 793 -18.11 23.00 0.93
C GLN A 793 -19.45 23.70 1.06
N THR A 794 -20.49 23.18 0.41
CA THR A 794 -21.84 23.77 0.46
C THR A 794 -22.81 22.84 1.16
N ILE A 795 -23.43 23.32 2.23
CA ILE A 795 -24.51 22.64 2.93
C ILE A 795 -25.80 23.42 2.65
N SER A 796 -26.60 22.90 1.72
CA SER A 796 -27.90 23.45 1.29
C SER A 796 -29.03 22.50 1.71
N SER A 797 -28.97 22.04 2.95
CA SER A 797 -29.90 21.09 3.55
C SER A 797 -30.84 21.77 4.54
N LEU A 798 -32.08 21.28 4.66
CA LEU A 798 -32.88 21.50 5.86
C LEU A 798 -32.14 20.89 7.06
N ILE A 799 -31.87 21.67 8.11
CA ILE A 799 -31.28 21.15 9.36
C ILE A 799 -32.37 21.12 10.43
N SER A 800 -32.65 19.93 10.96
CA SER A 800 -33.69 19.69 11.95
C SER A 800 -33.15 18.88 13.15
N SER A 801 -33.88 18.87 14.26
CA SER A 801 -33.55 18.05 15.43
C SER A 801 -34.74 17.14 15.77
N ALA A 802 -34.47 15.91 16.19
CA ALA A 802 -35.51 14.88 16.30
C ALA A 802 -36.43 15.04 17.53
N SER A 803 -36.03 15.80 18.57
CA SER A 803 -36.84 15.97 19.81
C SER A 803 -36.24 16.92 20.89
N SER A 804 -35.06 17.51 20.67
CA SER A 804 -34.33 18.30 21.70
C SER A 804 -33.39 19.33 21.07
N LYS A 805 -33.02 20.38 21.82
CA LYS A 805 -32.01 21.35 21.38
C LYS A 805 -30.62 20.68 21.35
N PHE A 806 -30.03 20.54 20.17
CA PHE A 806 -28.68 20.01 19.96
C PHE A 806 -27.76 21.04 19.33
N THR A 807 -26.48 21.00 19.69
CA THR A 807 -25.44 21.85 19.10
C THR A 807 -24.87 21.19 17.85
N LEU A 808 -24.90 21.91 16.73
CA LEU A 808 -24.11 21.60 15.54
C LEU A 808 -22.86 22.48 15.53
N THR A 809 -21.69 21.84 15.54
CA THR A 809 -20.40 22.52 15.44
C THR A 809 -19.87 22.37 14.01
N ILE A 810 -19.48 23.47 13.37
CA ILE A 810 -18.86 23.46 12.03
C ILE A 810 -17.46 24.06 12.16
N GLU A 811 -16.44 23.29 11.82
CA GLU A 811 -15.02 23.65 11.99
C GLU A 811 -14.22 23.44 10.71
N SER A 812 -13.10 24.18 10.56
CA SER A 812 -12.16 24.00 9.44
C SER A 812 -10.71 24.19 9.87
N SER A 813 -9.76 23.47 9.24
CA SER A 813 -8.31 23.57 9.56
C SER A 813 -7.38 23.95 8.41
N SER A 814 -7.85 24.11 7.17
CA SER A 814 -6.97 24.24 5.98
C SER A 814 -7.17 25.50 5.14
N GLY A 815 -7.80 26.55 5.68
CA GLY A 815 -8.09 27.77 4.92
C GLY A 815 -9.23 27.63 3.90
N GLY A 816 -9.80 26.43 3.75
CA GLY A 816 -11.08 26.22 3.05
C GLY A 816 -12.25 26.84 3.80
N SER A 817 -13.33 27.16 3.08
CA SER A 817 -14.55 27.74 3.66
C SER A 817 -15.70 26.73 3.63
N THR A 818 -16.53 26.69 4.67
CA THR A 818 -17.80 25.94 4.67
C THR A 818 -18.96 26.92 4.63
N THR A 819 -19.71 26.91 3.53
CA THR A 819 -20.89 27.75 3.35
C THR A 819 -22.13 26.92 3.69
N ALA A 820 -22.79 27.22 4.80
CA ALA A 820 -24.04 26.58 5.19
C ALA A 820 -25.22 27.54 5.00
N THR A 821 -26.15 27.19 4.12
CA THR A 821 -27.45 27.88 4.03
C THR A 821 -28.43 27.15 4.94
N MET A 822 -28.61 27.62 6.16
CA MET A 822 -29.46 26.97 7.15
C MET A 822 -30.90 27.48 7.07
N ILE A 823 -31.82 26.61 6.66
CA ILE A 823 -33.25 26.81 6.96
C ILE A 823 -33.50 26.07 8.27
N LEU A 824 -33.59 26.80 9.38
CA LEU A 824 -33.95 26.25 10.68
C LEU A 824 -35.47 26.10 10.74
N VAL A 825 -35.96 24.86 10.81
CA VAL A 825 -37.36 24.59 11.16
C VAL A 825 -37.36 24.13 12.61
N ASP A 826 -37.75 25.04 13.51
CA ASP A 826 -38.05 24.74 14.89
C ASP A 826 -39.45 24.09 14.97
N PRO A 827 -39.59 22.81 15.34
CA PRO A 827 -40.93 22.24 15.53
C PRO A 827 -41.56 22.71 16.86
N ILE A 828 -40.79 23.22 17.84
CA ILE A 828 -41.27 23.55 19.18
C ILE A 828 -40.44 24.70 19.83
N ASN A 829 -40.87 25.95 19.58
CA ASN A 829 -40.63 27.18 20.36
C ASN A 829 -39.32 27.23 21.20
N THR A 830 -38.25 27.82 20.67
CA THR A 830 -37.49 29.01 21.21
C THR A 830 -36.06 29.07 20.71
#